data_AF-A0A818XJF2-F1
#
_entry.id   AF-A0A818XJF2-F1
#
_cell.length_a   1.000
_cell.length_b   1.000
_cell.length_c   1.000
_cell.angle_alpha   90.00
_cell.angle_beta   90.00
_cell.angle_gamma   90.00
#
_symmetry.space_group_name_H-M   'P 1'
#
loop_
_entity.id
_entity.type
_entity.pdbx_description
1 polymer ?
#
loop_
_entity_poly.entity_id
_entity_poly.type
_entity_poly.pdbx_seq_one_letter_code
_entity_poly.pdbx_strand_id
1 'polypeptide(L)'
;MCSQGKHFGSLKVKTHNLLSNNKYPSNEQQDQLYQQSSSILVFEPFRSIFAEVFNKNQQLNEKTYQLEKKFHREHEIYIKDLQDINNHLYTFVDQYNDRLNKDQIQIDEVRIENQHLNKQIDEQIIKYNELQSDNQHLNKKIDQIEQHYQNHVKELESNNNHLNTSVEQLTYQLNNTIIQIKRIEDEYQQQIKEINQFQQQAHEQQQMKIIEYDDRLNLYKIQNEQLQQQIDTQNIQYNELQNENQIFKEQIKQFEQQNQQDHQIHIEILNDKIIQLNNKLNNYEIQIKAMENENTQVKIQSQIQHETYIEKLNDTLNHLTKQLNNNEKQIQELQSENQKFKIQIDEQMRQYIELSTDNQSLKEQVQQLEQHSWCTQLSDQSKDDEMFENESEASDQSQKKVRVRFDEHENQTEMDTKCLRSRRKFVLESNQYQNFKLKQKIRQQKNNSQVYLKGQKLIDRDMNIIIEEAIIKKQCTWLYLSSNKITSVCVSILAEALNNNKTLEQLYLSDNQVCDNGVYSLIKILSLNNNILKRLNLTKNGITEIGAKYLAEMLKTNKILTHLNLGENEINDHGVQILSDAIENYNTTIQSLDISSNKLLTDESIDYLLQMIKNNSSLNKLQIYNCSLSEKGKQKLKTSEQLKKNFKVCVNNFFD
;
A
#
# COMPACT_ATOMS: atom_id res chain seq x y z
N MET A 1 -155.85 23.74 37.08
CA MET A 1 -157.09 23.66 37.88
C MET A 1 -157.57 22.23 37.84
N CYS A 2 -157.80 21.66 39.03
CA CYS A 2 -158.74 20.60 39.43
C CYS A 2 -159.02 19.44 38.45
N SER A 3 -159.14 18.18 38.84
CA SER A 3 -159.07 17.52 40.14
C SER A 3 -159.42 16.06 39.86
N GLN A 4 -158.61 15.15 40.41
CA GLN A 4 -159.04 13.92 41.08
C GLN A 4 -160.24 13.14 40.50
N GLY A 5 -159.96 11.90 40.12
CA GLY A 5 -160.06 10.86 41.13
C GLY A 5 -161.01 9.70 40.86
N LYS A 6 -160.52 8.53 41.30
CA LYS A 6 -161.25 7.36 41.78
C LYS A 6 -161.92 6.51 40.69
N HIS A 7 -161.89 5.19 40.74
CA HIS A 7 -161.25 4.18 41.57
C HIS A 7 -161.67 2.82 40.97
N PHE A 8 -161.03 1.75 41.45
CA PHE A 8 -161.42 0.33 41.32
C PHE A 8 -161.22 -0.26 39.91
N GLY A 9 -160.34 -1.24 39.69
CA GLY A 9 -159.80 -2.23 40.62
C GLY A 9 -160.49 -3.57 40.37
N SER A 10 -159.75 -4.49 39.75
CA SER A 10 -159.44 -5.82 40.30
C SER A 10 -159.50 -6.96 39.27
N LEU A 11 -158.42 -7.76 39.33
CA LEU A 11 -158.33 -9.22 39.09
C LEU A 11 -158.51 -9.68 37.63
N LYS A 12 -157.45 -9.84 36.82
CA LYS A 12 -156.31 -10.78 36.92
C LYS A 12 -156.85 -12.23 36.95
N VAL A 13 -156.71 -13.04 35.88
CA VAL A 13 -155.61 -13.98 35.59
C VAL A 13 -156.17 -14.90 34.48
N LYS A 14 -155.58 -15.19 33.30
CA LYS A 14 -154.40 -16.03 33.00
C LYS A 14 -154.15 -15.98 31.46
N THR A 15 -153.00 -15.45 31.01
CA THR A 15 -151.91 -16.12 30.23
C THR A 15 -152.30 -16.67 28.84
N HIS A 16 -151.68 -16.36 27.70
CA HIS A 16 -150.33 -15.87 27.34
C HIS A 16 -150.32 -15.30 25.90
N ASN A 17 -149.26 -14.55 25.55
CA ASN A 17 -148.85 -14.00 24.23
C ASN A 17 -149.38 -12.60 23.84
N LEU A 18 -148.81 -11.58 24.47
CA LEU A 18 -148.59 -10.23 23.92
C LEU A 18 -147.06 -10.13 23.72
N LEU A 19 -146.51 -9.75 22.57
CA LEU A 19 -146.74 -8.50 21.85
C LEU A 19 -146.47 -8.75 20.36
N SER A 20 -147.51 -8.69 19.53
CA SER A 20 -147.38 -8.71 18.08
C SER A 20 -148.40 -7.76 17.44
N ASN A 21 -147.91 -7.06 16.42
CA ASN A 21 -148.64 -6.58 15.25
C ASN A 21 -149.54 -5.34 15.39
N ASN A 22 -148.97 -4.19 15.02
CA ASN A 22 -149.71 -3.12 14.34
C ASN A 22 -149.66 -3.34 12.81
N LYS A 23 -150.29 -4.42 12.35
CA LYS A 23 -150.87 -4.48 11.00
C LYS A 23 -152.37 -4.65 11.17
N TYR A 24 -153.09 -3.62 10.73
CA TYR A 24 -154.54 -3.48 10.76
C TYR A 24 -155.25 -4.65 10.02
N PRO A 25 -156.46 -5.03 10.47
CA PRO A 25 -157.28 -6.03 9.79
C PRO A 25 -157.72 -5.57 8.39
N SER A 26 -157.81 -6.50 7.43
CA SER A 26 -158.20 -6.26 6.04
C SER A 26 -159.71 -6.01 5.88
N ASN A 27 -160.09 -5.34 4.79
CA ASN A 27 -161.46 -4.90 4.47
C ASN A 27 -162.55 -6.00 4.59
N GLU A 28 -162.21 -7.29 4.40
CA GLU A 28 -163.14 -8.41 4.61
C GLU A 28 -163.64 -8.55 6.06
N GLN A 29 -162.84 -8.14 7.05
CA GLN A 29 -163.24 -8.16 8.48
C GLN A 29 -164.05 -6.93 8.89
N GLN A 30 -164.04 -5.86 8.07
CA GLN A 30 -164.90 -4.67 8.26
C GLN A 30 -166.26 -4.82 7.55
N ASP A 31 -166.32 -5.55 6.43
CA ASP A 31 -167.58 -5.84 5.73
C ASP A 31 -168.52 -6.79 6.53
N GLN A 32 -167.97 -7.65 7.39
CA GLN A 32 -168.76 -8.49 8.31
C GLN A 32 -169.44 -7.69 9.45
N LEU A 33 -168.90 -6.51 9.82
CA LEU A 33 -169.53 -5.61 10.80
C LEU A 33 -170.62 -4.73 10.17
N TYR A 34 -170.55 -4.49 8.86
CA TYR A 34 -171.56 -3.72 8.12
C TYR A 34 -172.80 -4.55 7.74
N GLN A 35 -172.66 -5.88 7.56
CA GLN A 35 -173.83 -6.75 7.37
C GLN A 35 -174.65 -7.01 8.65
N GLN A 36 -174.09 -6.76 9.85
CA GLN A 36 -174.78 -6.95 11.13
C GLN A 36 -175.54 -5.71 11.63
N SER A 37 -175.49 -4.58 10.93
CA SER A 37 -176.01 -3.30 11.42
C SER A 37 -177.01 -2.59 10.49
N SER A 38 -177.45 -3.22 9.39
CA SER A 38 -178.59 -2.77 8.59
C SER A 38 -179.91 -3.40 9.06
N SER A 39 -180.16 -3.36 10.36
CA SER A 39 -181.46 -3.50 11.02
C SER A 39 -181.38 -2.85 12.39
N ILE A 40 -181.64 -1.55 12.49
CA ILE A 40 -182.33 -0.85 13.59
C ILE A 40 -182.21 0.66 13.30
N LEU A 41 -183.33 1.22 12.83
CA LEU A 41 -183.60 2.65 12.79
C LEU A 41 -183.36 3.26 14.16
N VAL A 42 -182.37 4.15 14.34
CA VAL A 42 -182.52 5.51 14.92
C VAL A 42 -181.22 6.34 14.68
N PHE A 43 -181.36 7.63 14.36
CA PHE A 43 -180.37 8.73 14.47
C PHE A 43 -179.57 9.19 13.23
N GLU A 44 -180.24 9.98 12.39
CA GLU A 44 -179.72 10.88 11.33
C GLU A 44 -178.87 12.13 11.72
N PRO A 45 -178.69 12.62 12.99
CA PRO A 45 -178.03 13.93 13.19
C PRO A 45 -176.48 13.99 13.15
N PHE A 46 -175.73 12.89 13.12
CA PHE A 46 -174.27 12.91 13.37
C PHE A 46 -173.35 12.76 12.13
N ARG A 47 -173.94 12.65 10.93
CA ARG A 47 -173.19 12.35 9.69
C ARG A 47 -172.16 13.41 9.29
N SER A 48 -172.40 14.68 9.64
CA SER A 48 -171.53 15.81 9.27
C SER A 48 -170.19 15.85 10.03
N ILE A 49 -170.15 15.44 11.30
CA ILE A 49 -168.94 15.52 12.14
C ILE A 49 -167.93 14.45 11.71
N PHE A 50 -168.40 13.25 11.37
CA PHE A 50 -167.54 12.15 10.91
C PHE A 50 -166.80 12.48 9.61
N ALA A 51 -167.44 13.21 8.69
CA ALA A 51 -166.82 13.62 7.43
C ALA A 51 -165.64 14.60 7.64
N GLU A 52 -165.76 15.52 8.59
CA GLU A 52 -164.71 16.51 8.86
C GLU A 52 -163.46 15.89 9.51
N VAL A 53 -163.66 14.95 10.44
CA VAL A 53 -162.56 14.20 11.08
C VAL A 53 -161.80 13.35 10.05
N PHE A 54 -162.52 12.70 9.12
CA PHE A 54 -161.92 11.91 8.06
C PHE A 54 -161.01 12.74 7.15
N ASN A 55 -161.46 13.93 6.74
CA ASN A 55 -160.68 14.83 5.89
C ASN A 55 -159.39 15.32 6.56
N LYS A 56 -159.44 15.69 7.84
CA LYS A 56 -158.22 16.08 8.59
C LYS A 56 -157.23 14.94 8.72
N ASN A 57 -157.71 13.71 8.93
CA ASN A 57 -156.83 12.52 8.99
C ASN A 57 -156.16 12.24 7.65
N GLN A 58 -156.85 12.46 6.54
CA GLN A 58 -156.28 12.28 5.20
C GLN A 58 -155.14 13.28 4.93
N GLN A 59 -155.32 14.56 5.30
CA GLN A 59 -154.28 15.59 5.16
C GLN A 59 -153.04 15.32 6.04
N LEU A 60 -153.24 14.76 7.24
CA LEU A 60 -152.15 14.37 8.12
C LEU A 60 -151.33 13.22 7.53
N ASN A 61 -151.98 12.20 6.97
CA ASN A 61 -151.29 11.08 6.31
C ASN A 61 -150.46 11.53 5.10
N GLU A 62 -150.97 12.47 4.29
CA GLU A 62 -150.19 13.03 3.18
C GLU A 62 -148.93 13.77 3.65
N LYS A 63 -149.02 14.57 4.73
CA LYS A 63 -147.85 15.25 5.30
C LYS A 63 -146.82 14.27 5.85
N THR A 64 -147.25 13.22 6.54
CA THR A 64 -146.35 12.17 7.06
C THR A 64 -145.60 11.47 5.93
N TYR A 65 -146.28 11.12 4.85
CA TYR A 65 -145.66 10.48 3.68
C TYR A 65 -144.59 11.35 3.00
N GLN A 66 -144.83 12.67 2.89
CA GLN A 66 -143.85 13.58 2.30
C GLN A 66 -142.60 13.75 3.17
N LEU A 67 -142.75 13.74 4.51
CA LEU A 67 -141.63 13.79 5.45
C LEU A 67 -140.78 12.51 5.40
N GLU A 68 -141.41 11.33 5.35
CA GLU A 68 -140.69 10.04 5.21
C GLU A 68 -139.90 9.98 3.90
N LYS A 69 -140.48 10.46 2.80
CA LYS A 69 -139.80 10.50 1.49
C LYS A 69 -138.59 11.45 1.47
N LYS A 70 -138.67 12.58 2.18
CA LYS A 70 -137.54 13.52 2.33
C LYS A 70 -136.43 12.89 3.19
N PHE A 71 -136.79 12.26 4.30
CA PHE A 71 -135.84 11.59 5.18
C PHE A 71 -135.09 10.46 4.47
N HIS A 72 -135.77 9.63 3.67
CA HIS A 72 -135.10 8.58 2.89
C HIS A 72 -134.11 9.12 1.84
N ARG A 73 -134.44 10.22 1.14
CA ARG A 73 -133.51 10.84 0.19
C ARG A 73 -132.24 11.37 0.85
N GLU A 74 -132.37 12.03 2.01
CA GLU A 74 -131.23 12.54 2.75
C GLU A 74 -130.35 11.38 3.29
N HIS A 75 -130.97 10.29 3.72
CA HIS A 75 -130.26 9.10 4.21
C HIS A 75 -129.53 8.32 3.09
N GLU A 76 -130.09 8.25 1.87
CA GLU A 76 -129.40 7.65 0.71
C GLU A 76 -128.17 8.44 0.28
N ILE A 77 -128.24 9.78 0.30
CA ILE A 77 -127.08 10.65 0.01
C ILE A 77 -125.97 10.40 1.03
N TYR A 78 -126.31 10.35 2.32
CA TYR A 78 -125.34 10.09 3.39
C TYR A 78 -124.67 8.72 3.28
N ILE A 79 -125.43 7.67 2.91
CA ILE A 79 -124.87 6.32 2.68
C ILE A 79 -123.89 6.33 1.49
N LYS A 80 -124.22 7.05 0.41
CA LYS A 80 -123.36 7.14 -0.78
C LYS A 80 -122.05 7.86 -0.45
N ASP A 81 -122.10 8.96 0.28
CA ASP A 81 -120.89 9.69 0.71
C ASP A 81 -119.98 8.82 1.58
N LEU A 82 -120.56 8.01 2.50
CA LEU A 82 -119.78 7.05 3.29
C LEU A 82 -119.16 5.93 2.46
N GLN A 83 -119.84 5.44 1.41
CA GLN A 83 -119.29 4.46 0.49
C GLN A 83 -118.12 5.03 -0.32
N ASP A 84 -118.23 6.26 -0.80
CA ASP A 84 -117.17 6.94 -1.55
C ASP A 84 -115.94 7.21 -0.67
N ILE A 85 -116.12 7.60 0.60
CA ILE A 85 -115.03 7.73 1.58
C ILE A 85 -114.35 6.37 1.82
N ASN A 86 -115.13 5.30 2.00
CA ASN A 86 -114.59 3.98 2.28
C ASN A 86 -113.75 3.45 1.08
N ASN A 87 -114.23 3.66 -0.15
CA ASN A 87 -113.48 3.31 -1.36
C ASN A 87 -112.17 4.10 -1.48
N HIS A 88 -112.17 5.38 -1.12
CA HIS A 88 -110.95 6.19 -1.08
C HIS A 88 -109.94 5.69 -0.04
N LEU A 89 -110.41 5.26 1.14
CA LEU A 89 -109.56 4.67 2.18
C LEU A 89 -108.93 3.34 1.73
N TYR A 90 -109.70 2.45 1.08
CA TYR A 90 -109.14 1.21 0.53
C TYR A 90 -108.05 1.50 -0.51
N THR A 91 -108.30 2.44 -1.42
CA THR A 91 -107.31 2.83 -2.45
C THR A 91 -106.05 3.42 -1.82
N PHE A 92 -106.18 4.20 -0.76
CA PHE A 92 -105.04 4.79 -0.04
C PHE A 92 -104.22 3.72 0.70
N VAL A 93 -104.87 2.75 1.33
CA VAL A 93 -104.21 1.62 2.01
C VAL A 93 -103.43 0.77 1.01
N ASP A 94 -104.00 0.48 -0.16
CA ASP A 94 -103.32 -0.28 -1.21
C ASP A 94 -102.07 0.46 -1.72
N GLN A 95 -102.18 1.77 -1.99
CA GLN A 95 -101.04 2.59 -2.39
C GLN A 95 -99.94 2.66 -1.31
N TYR A 96 -100.33 2.66 -0.03
CA TYR A 96 -99.37 2.65 1.08
C TYR A 96 -98.67 1.29 1.22
N ASN A 97 -99.40 0.19 1.05
CA ASN A 97 -98.84 -1.16 1.05
C ASN A 97 -97.88 -1.40 -0.14
N ASP A 98 -98.19 -0.87 -1.32
CA ASP A 98 -97.30 -0.93 -2.48
C ASP A 98 -95.98 -0.19 -2.23
N ARG A 99 -96.03 0.98 -1.55
CA ARG A 99 -94.81 1.69 -1.13
C ARG A 99 -94.00 0.89 -0.12
N LEU A 100 -94.64 0.34 0.91
CA LEU A 100 -94.00 -0.50 1.91
C LEU A 100 -93.29 -1.72 1.29
N ASN A 101 -93.94 -2.38 0.32
CA ASN A 101 -93.33 -3.49 -0.40
C ASN A 101 -92.12 -3.04 -1.24
N LYS A 102 -92.19 -1.87 -1.86
CA LYS A 102 -91.08 -1.31 -2.64
C LYS A 102 -89.89 -0.93 -1.75
N ASP A 103 -90.14 -0.33 -0.60
CA ASP A 103 -89.11 0.01 0.39
C ASP A 103 -88.48 -1.28 0.97
N GLN A 104 -89.27 -2.33 1.20
CA GLN A 104 -88.77 -3.63 1.67
C GLN A 104 -87.82 -4.29 0.66
N ILE A 105 -88.15 -4.26 -0.64
CA ILE A 105 -87.28 -4.77 -1.70
C ILE A 105 -85.95 -4.00 -1.71
N GLN A 106 -86.00 -2.67 -1.56
CA GLN A 106 -84.80 -1.83 -1.55
C GLN A 106 -83.91 -2.10 -0.32
N ILE A 107 -84.51 -2.37 0.83
CA ILE A 107 -83.79 -2.80 2.04
C ILE A 107 -83.12 -4.16 1.82
N ASP A 108 -83.80 -5.12 1.18
CA ASP A 108 -83.26 -6.45 0.92
C ASP A 108 -82.10 -6.41 -0.12
N GLU A 109 -82.17 -5.53 -1.12
CA GLU A 109 -81.06 -5.27 -2.06
C GLU A 109 -79.81 -4.75 -1.32
N VAL A 110 -79.97 -3.73 -0.48
CA VAL A 110 -78.88 -3.18 0.35
C VAL A 110 -78.31 -4.24 1.32
N ARG A 111 -79.16 -5.15 1.81
CA ARG A 111 -78.72 -6.25 2.68
C ARG A 111 -77.84 -7.25 1.95
N ILE A 112 -78.19 -7.60 0.71
CA ILE A 112 -77.40 -8.50 -0.14
C ILE A 112 -76.06 -7.85 -0.51
N GLU A 113 -76.06 -6.55 -0.87
CA GLU A 113 -74.82 -5.81 -1.15
C GLU A 113 -73.88 -5.79 0.07
N ASN A 114 -74.42 -5.53 1.27
CA ASN A 114 -73.64 -5.59 2.50
C ASN A 114 -73.08 -6.99 2.79
N GLN A 115 -73.84 -8.06 2.51
CA GLN A 115 -73.34 -9.43 2.64
C GLN A 115 -72.19 -9.71 1.67
N HIS A 116 -72.28 -9.23 0.43
CA HIS A 116 -71.21 -9.37 -0.56
C HIS A 116 -69.96 -8.58 -0.15
N LEU A 117 -70.12 -7.35 0.33
CA LEU A 117 -69.02 -6.51 0.79
C LEU A 117 -68.33 -7.13 2.01
N ASN A 118 -69.10 -7.65 2.98
CA ASN A 118 -68.53 -8.34 4.14
C ASN A 118 -67.71 -9.57 3.73
N LYS A 119 -68.19 -10.36 2.75
CA LYS A 119 -67.43 -11.48 2.23
C LYS A 119 -66.11 -11.04 1.57
N GLN A 120 -66.12 -9.93 0.83
CA GLN A 120 -64.89 -9.37 0.26
C GLN A 120 -63.91 -8.88 1.34
N ILE A 121 -64.41 -8.29 2.42
CA ILE A 121 -63.60 -7.86 3.57
C ILE A 121 -62.95 -9.08 4.24
N ASP A 122 -63.72 -10.15 4.47
CA ASP A 122 -63.19 -11.39 5.05
C ASP A 122 -62.08 -12.01 4.19
N GLU A 123 -62.26 -12.02 2.86
CA GLU A 123 -61.23 -12.47 1.92
C GLU A 123 -59.94 -11.61 1.98
N GLN A 124 -60.07 -10.30 2.17
CA GLN A 124 -58.91 -9.41 2.33
C GLN A 124 -58.22 -9.59 3.69
N ILE A 125 -58.98 -9.84 4.76
CA ILE A 125 -58.42 -10.14 6.09
C ILE A 125 -57.59 -11.43 6.06
N ILE A 126 -58.08 -12.47 5.36
CA ILE A 126 -57.33 -13.73 5.19
C ILE A 126 -56.00 -13.46 4.47
N LYS A 127 -56.02 -12.73 3.34
CA LYS A 127 -54.81 -12.36 2.60
C LYS A 127 -53.83 -11.54 3.44
N TYR A 128 -54.34 -10.59 4.24
CA TYR A 128 -53.51 -9.80 5.15
C TYR A 128 -52.82 -10.68 6.20
N ASN A 129 -53.53 -11.64 6.78
CA ASN A 129 -52.97 -12.55 7.78
C ASN A 129 -51.93 -13.51 7.19
N GLU A 130 -52.12 -13.98 5.95
CA GLU A 130 -51.12 -14.76 5.22
C GLU A 130 -49.84 -13.94 4.98
N LEU A 131 -49.96 -12.70 4.51
CA LEU A 131 -48.82 -11.79 4.33
C LEU A 131 -48.09 -11.47 5.65
N GLN A 132 -48.83 -11.34 6.75
CA GLN A 132 -48.22 -11.16 8.09
C GLN A 132 -47.42 -12.39 8.52
N SER A 133 -47.92 -13.61 8.23
CA SER A 133 -47.19 -14.85 8.51
C SER A 133 -45.91 -14.96 7.67
N ASP A 134 -45.97 -14.60 6.39
CA ASP A 134 -44.80 -14.61 5.51
C ASP A 134 -43.74 -13.60 5.96
N ASN A 135 -44.16 -12.40 6.38
CA ASN A 135 -43.26 -11.39 6.96
C ASN A 135 -42.57 -11.89 8.24
N GLN A 136 -43.28 -12.61 9.12
CA GLN A 136 -42.66 -13.21 10.31
C GLN A 136 -41.60 -14.26 9.95
N HIS A 137 -41.84 -15.06 8.91
CA HIS A 137 -40.86 -16.04 8.44
C HIS A 137 -39.65 -15.37 7.79
N LEU A 138 -39.85 -14.28 7.05
CA LEU A 138 -38.77 -13.50 6.45
C LEU A 138 -37.90 -12.84 7.54
N ASN A 139 -38.51 -12.25 8.56
CA ASN A 139 -37.78 -11.67 9.69
C ASN A 139 -36.90 -12.70 10.41
N LYS A 140 -37.41 -13.92 10.66
CA LYS A 140 -36.60 -15.01 11.23
C LYS A 140 -35.39 -15.40 10.37
N LYS A 141 -35.52 -15.31 9.04
CA LYS A 141 -34.39 -15.56 8.13
C LYS A 141 -33.36 -14.43 8.17
N ILE A 142 -33.82 -13.18 8.29
CA ILE A 142 -32.94 -12.02 8.46
C ILE A 142 -32.13 -12.17 9.76
N ASP A 143 -32.78 -12.50 10.88
CA ASP A 143 -32.09 -12.73 12.16
C ASP A 143 -31.01 -13.82 12.07
N GLN A 144 -31.26 -14.90 11.33
CA GLN A 144 -30.29 -15.99 11.13
C GLN A 144 -29.08 -15.55 10.30
N ILE A 145 -29.30 -14.75 9.26
CA ILE A 145 -28.23 -14.21 8.41
C ILE A 145 -27.37 -13.24 9.22
N GLU A 146 -27.99 -12.37 10.01
CA GLU A 146 -27.28 -11.41 10.87
C GLU A 146 -26.42 -12.14 11.91
N GLN A 147 -26.93 -13.21 12.53
CA GLN A 147 -26.16 -14.03 13.47
C GLN A 147 -24.96 -14.72 12.79
N HIS A 148 -25.13 -15.24 11.58
CA HIS A 148 -24.04 -15.86 10.82
C HIS A 148 -22.95 -14.84 10.46
N TYR A 149 -23.34 -13.64 10.04
CA TYR A 149 -22.42 -12.54 9.75
C TYR A 149 -21.59 -12.15 10.99
N GLN A 150 -22.25 -11.96 12.13
CA GLN A 150 -21.58 -11.61 13.40
C GLN A 150 -20.56 -12.66 13.85
N ASN A 151 -20.84 -13.96 13.62
CA ASN A 151 -19.88 -15.02 13.93
C ASN A 151 -18.67 -15.00 12.99
N HIS A 152 -18.89 -14.77 11.69
CA HIS A 152 -17.80 -14.72 10.71
C HIS A 152 -16.86 -13.53 10.94
N VAL A 153 -17.41 -12.36 11.32
CA VAL A 153 -16.62 -11.19 11.72
C VAL A 153 -15.72 -11.50 12.91
N LYS A 154 -16.24 -12.17 13.95
CA LYS A 154 -15.44 -12.55 15.14
C LYS A 154 -14.29 -13.51 14.80
N GLU A 155 -14.50 -14.46 13.89
CA GLU A 155 -13.43 -15.36 13.43
C GLU A 155 -12.32 -14.61 12.68
N LEU A 156 -12.70 -13.68 11.79
CA LEU A 156 -11.75 -12.84 11.06
C LEU A 156 -10.96 -11.92 12.01
N GLU A 157 -11.61 -11.33 13.01
CA GLU A 157 -10.95 -10.51 14.04
C GLU A 157 -9.95 -11.33 14.86
N SER A 158 -10.30 -12.55 15.26
CA SER A 158 -9.41 -13.46 15.97
C SER A 158 -8.17 -13.83 15.14
N ASN A 159 -8.37 -14.19 13.87
CA ASN A 159 -7.28 -14.52 12.95
C ASN A 159 -6.35 -13.33 12.72
N ASN A 160 -6.91 -12.12 12.56
CA ASN A 160 -6.13 -10.90 12.38
C ASN A 160 -5.26 -10.60 13.62
N ASN A 161 -5.81 -10.75 14.82
CA ASN A 161 -5.06 -10.57 16.07
C ASN A 161 -3.91 -11.57 16.21
N HIS A 162 -4.13 -12.84 15.87
CA HIS A 162 -3.08 -13.87 15.87
C HIS A 162 -1.97 -13.59 14.85
N LEU A 163 -2.34 -13.16 13.65
CA LEU A 163 -1.37 -12.79 12.62
C LEU A 163 -0.55 -11.57 13.05
N ASN A 164 -1.20 -10.56 13.62
CA ASN A 164 -0.53 -9.35 14.10
C ASN A 164 0.47 -9.69 15.23
N THR A 165 0.09 -10.55 16.16
CA THR A 165 0.97 -11.06 17.22
C THR A 165 2.16 -11.83 16.64
N SER A 166 1.95 -12.66 15.60
CA SER A 166 3.04 -13.41 14.95
C SER A 166 3.99 -12.48 14.20
N VAL A 167 3.47 -11.46 13.52
CA VAL A 167 4.26 -10.43 12.84
C VAL A 167 5.08 -9.64 13.85
N GLU A 168 4.52 -9.25 15.00
CA GLU A 168 5.25 -8.57 16.08
C GLU A 168 6.38 -9.44 16.65
N GLN A 169 6.12 -10.73 16.91
CA GLN A 169 7.14 -11.67 17.40
C GLN A 169 8.27 -11.89 16.39
N LEU A 170 7.95 -12.09 15.12
CA LEU A 170 8.94 -12.23 14.05
C LEU A 170 9.71 -10.93 13.83
N THR A 171 9.05 -9.77 13.95
CA THR A 171 9.72 -8.46 13.89
C THR A 171 10.69 -8.29 15.05
N TYR A 172 10.32 -8.70 16.26
CA TYR A 172 11.21 -8.70 17.42
C TYR A 172 12.41 -9.63 17.24
N GLN A 173 12.18 -10.85 16.74
CA GLN A 173 13.25 -11.79 16.41
C GLN A 173 14.18 -11.24 15.33
N LEU A 174 13.64 -10.69 14.24
CA LEU A 174 14.41 -10.05 13.19
C LEU A 174 15.27 -8.90 13.75
N ASN A 175 14.71 -8.04 14.59
CA ASN A 175 15.45 -6.94 15.21
C ASN A 175 16.60 -7.45 16.09
N ASN A 176 16.38 -8.51 16.87
CA ASN A 176 17.45 -9.13 17.66
C ASN A 176 18.55 -9.73 16.77
N THR A 177 18.17 -10.42 15.69
CA THR A 177 19.13 -10.97 14.72
C THR A 177 19.91 -9.85 14.02
N ILE A 178 19.27 -8.74 13.66
CA ILE A 178 19.93 -7.55 13.10
C ILE A 178 20.94 -6.97 14.10
N ILE A 179 20.59 -6.88 15.38
CA ILE A 179 21.50 -6.41 16.43
C ILE A 179 22.70 -7.36 16.57
N GLN A 180 22.47 -8.67 16.54
CA GLN A 180 23.55 -9.66 16.58
C GLN A 180 24.47 -9.54 15.35
N ILE A 181 23.89 -9.38 14.16
CA ILE A 181 24.67 -9.17 12.92
C ILE A 181 25.50 -7.89 13.02
N LYS A 182 24.92 -6.78 13.47
CA LYS A 182 25.68 -5.53 13.66
C LYS A 182 26.83 -5.70 14.65
N ARG A 183 26.60 -6.41 15.75
CA ARG A 183 27.66 -6.71 16.74
C ARG A 183 28.78 -7.53 16.12
N ILE A 184 28.44 -8.54 15.30
CA ILE A 184 29.42 -9.38 14.61
C ILE A 184 30.15 -8.58 13.51
N GLU A 185 29.45 -7.69 12.80
CA GLU A 185 30.07 -6.76 11.85
C GLU A 185 31.05 -5.82 12.55
N ASP A 186 30.70 -5.26 13.71
CA ASP A 186 31.59 -4.42 14.51
C ASP A 186 32.82 -5.22 15.00
N GLU A 187 32.62 -6.45 15.49
CA GLU A 187 33.71 -7.36 15.87
C GLU A 187 34.61 -7.70 14.67
N TYR A 188 34.03 -7.93 13.49
CA TYR A 188 34.77 -8.19 12.26
C TYR A 188 35.55 -6.96 11.78
N GLN A 189 34.97 -5.76 11.84
CA GLN A 189 35.67 -4.51 11.52
C GLN A 189 36.81 -4.22 12.50
N GLN A 190 36.61 -4.53 13.79
CA GLN A 190 37.65 -4.41 14.80
C GLN A 190 38.79 -5.41 14.53
N GLN A 191 38.48 -6.65 14.18
CA GLN A 191 39.49 -7.64 13.77
C GLN A 191 40.21 -7.22 12.49
N ILE A 192 39.55 -6.62 11.50
CA ILE A 192 40.21 -6.05 10.32
C ILE A 192 41.19 -4.96 10.72
N LYS A 193 40.82 -4.06 11.66
CA LYS A 193 41.73 -3.04 12.16
C LYS A 193 42.94 -3.65 12.85
N GLU A 194 42.72 -4.65 13.71
CA GLU A 194 43.80 -5.37 14.39
C GLU A 194 44.70 -6.11 13.40
N ILE A 195 44.14 -6.75 12.36
CA ILE A 195 44.90 -7.39 11.28
C ILE A 195 45.71 -6.36 10.50
N ASN A 196 45.11 -5.22 10.12
CA ASN A 196 45.83 -4.17 9.38
C ASN A 196 46.95 -3.56 10.23
N GLN A 197 46.69 -3.35 11.52
CA GLN A 197 47.68 -2.83 12.46
C GLN A 197 48.80 -3.85 12.70
N PHE A 198 48.47 -5.14 12.79
CA PHE A 198 49.45 -6.22 12.88
C PHE A 198 50.23 -6.37 11.57
N GLN A 199 49.60 -6.25 10.40
CA GLN A 199 50.26 -6.25 9.09
C GLN A 199 51.21 -5.07 8.95
N GLN A 200 50.80 -3.88 9.41
CA GLN A 200 51.66 -2.71 9.41
C GLN A 200 52.85 -2.90 10.37
N GLN A 201 52.60 -3.35 11.60
CA GLN A 201 53.68 -3.64 12.56
C GLN A 201 54.60 -4.75 12.06
N ALA A 202 54.06 -5.80 11.42
CA ALA A 202 54.84 -6.87 10.82
C ALA A 202 55.67 -6.35 9.63
N HIS A 203 55.10 -5.46 8.81
CA HIS A 203 55.82 -4.83 7.71
C HIS A 203 56.94 -3.91 8.22
N GLU A 204 56.68 -3.10 9.25
CA GLU A 204 57.69 -2.26 9.89
C GLU A 204 58.80 -3.11 10.54
N GLN A 205 58.44 -4.18 11.25
CA GLN A 205 59.42 -5.12 11.82
C GLN A 205 60.19 -5.88 10.74
N GLN A 206 59.55 -6.24 9.63
CA GLN A 206 60.21 -6.84 8.46
C GLN A 206 61.17 -5.85 7.82
N GLN A 207 60.75 -4.61 7.57
CA GLN A 207 61.61 -3.57 7.01
C GLN A 207 62.81 -3.30 7.92
N MET A 208 62.59 -3.18 9.24
CA MET A 208 63.68 -3.00 10.20
C MET A 208 64.65 -4.19 10.22
N LYS A 209 64.15 -5.42 10.16
CA LYS A 209 65.01 -6.61 10.09
C LYS A 209 65.70 -6.75 8.75
N ILE A 210 65.04 -6.42 7.64
CA ILE A 210 65.65 -6.40 6.30
C ILE A 210 66.80 -5.39 6.29
N ILE A 211 66.60 -4.19 6.83
CA ILE A 211 67.67 -3.20 6.98
C ILE A 211 68.81 -3.75 7.84
N GLU A 212 68.51 -4.35 9.00
CA GLU A 212 69.53 -4.96 9.87
C GLU A 212 70.29 -6.11 9.17
N TYR A 213 69.61 -6.93 8.38
CA TYR A 213 70.21 -8.02 7.60
C TYR A 213 71.02 -7.50 6.42
N ASP A 214 70.55 -6.49 5.70
CA ASP A 214 71.28 -5.83 4.61
C ASP A 214 72.55 -5.18 5.16
N ASP A 215 72.48 -4.54 6.33
CA ASP A 215 73.63 -3.97 7.03
C ASP A 215 74.64 -5.06 7.42
N ARG A 216 74.18 -6.19 7.99
CA ARG A 216 75.05 -7.34 8.31
C ARG A 216 75.64 -8.00 7.06
N LEU A 217 74.85 -8.17 6.00
CA LEU A 217 75.30 -8.75 4.74
C LEU A 217 76.36 -7.85 4.09
N ASN A 218 76.17 -6.53 4.13
CA ASN A 218 77.16 -5.57 3.68
C ASN A 218 78.43 -5.64 4.54
N LEU A 219 78.30 -5.78 5.87
CA LEU A 219 79.44 -5.98 6.76
C LEU A 219 80.23 -7.25 6.41
N TYR A 220 79.53 -8.37 6.16
CA TYR A 220 80.15 -9.63 5.74
C TYR A 220 80.77 -9.56 4.34
N LYS A 221 80.17 -8.83 3.40
CA LYS A 221 80.76 -8.57 2.08
C LYS A 221 82.06 -7.79 2.23
N ILE A 222 82.06 -6.72 3.03
CA ILE A 222 83.26 -5.92 3.32
C ILE A 222 84.34 -6.79 3.98
N GLN A 223 83.98 -7.59 4.98
CA GLN A 223 84.94 -8.52 5.62
C GLN A 223 85.50 -9.55 4.63
N ASN A 224 84.67 -10.14 3.78
CA ASN A 224 85.12 -11.09 2.76
C ASN A 224 86.04 -10.42 1.72
N GLU A 225 85.73 -9.19 1.29
CA GLU A 225 86.59 -8.43 0.37
C GLU A 225 87.93 -8.08 1.01
N GLN A 226 87.95 -7.67 2.28
CA GLN A 226 89.18 -7.40 3.03
C GLN A 226 90.03 -8.65 3.22
N LEU A 227 89.40 -9.77 3.62
CA LEU A 227 90.10 -11.05 3.81
C LEU A 227 90.63 -11.59 2.48
N GLN A 228 89.86 -11.44 1.39
CA GLN A 228 90.31 -11.82 0.05
C GLN A 228 91.51 -10.97 -0.40
N GLN A 229 91.49 -9.65 -0.17
CA GLN A 229 92.65 -8.79 -0.44
C GLN A 229 93.89 -9.20 0.36
N GLN A 230 93.73 -9.62 1.62
CA GLN A 230 94.83 -10.13 2.43
C GLN A 230 95.39 -11.44 1.89
N ILE A 231 94.52 -12.38 1.51
CA ILE A 231 94.90 -13.65 0.85
C ILE A 231 95.67 -13.35 -0.45
N ASP A 232 95.15 -12.47 -1.29
CA ASP A 232 95.78 -12.10 -2.57
C ASP A 232 97.16 -11.48 -2.35
N THR A 233 97.30 -10.61 -1.35
CA THR A 233 98.59 -9.99 -0.98
C THR A 233 99.59 -11.02 -0.48
N GLN A 234 99.16 -11.96 0.37
CA GLN A 234 100.02 -13.04 0.85
C GLN A 234 100.42 -14.00 -0.26
N ASN A 235 99.51 -14.30 -1.20
CA ASN A 235 99.81 -15.11 -2.38
C ASN A 235 100.86 -14.45 -3.28
N ILE A 236 100.82 -13.13 -3.46
CA ILE A 236 101.85 -12.38 -4.19
C ILE A 236 103.21 -12.54 -3.51
N GLN A 237 103.29 -12.30 -2.20
CA GLN A 237 104.54 -12.45 -1.43
C GLN A 237 105.07 -13.89 -1.44
N TYR A 238 104.17 -14.87 -1.32
CA TYR A 238 104.52 -16.29 -1.43
C TYR A 238 105.12 -16.61 -2.80
N ASN A 239 104.53 -16.12 -3.89
CA ASN A 239 105.03 -16.32 -5.25
C ASN A 239 106.39 -15.63 -5.48
N GLU A 240 106.60 -14.43 -4.94
CA GLU A 240 107.91 -13.74 -4.97
C GLU A 240 108.99 -14.56 -4.27
N LEU A 241 108.71 -15.07 -3.06
CA LEU A 241 109.64 -15.92 -2.30
C LEU A 241 109.89 -17.26 -2.98
N GLN A 242 108.88 -17.85 -3.65
CA GLN A 242 109.06 -19.06 -4.47
C GLN A 242 110.02 -18.80 -5.63
N ASN A 243 109.85 -17.68 -6.33
CA ASN A 243 110.75 -17.28 -7.42
C ASN A 243 112.18 -17.04 -6.92
N GLU A 244 112.36 -16.36 -5.79
CA GLU A 244 113.67 -16.13 -5.17
C GLU A 244 114.35 -17.46 -4.77
N ASN A 245 113.58 -18.39 -4.19
CA ASN A 245 114.04 -19.73 -3.85
C ASN A 245 114.46 -20.52 -5.09
N GLN A 246 113.72 -20.39 -6.20
CA GLN A 246 114.06 -21.02 -7.48
C GLN A 246 115.35 -20.43 -8.07
N ILE A 247 115.56 -19.12 -7.98
CA ILE A 247 116.80 -18.45 -8.39
C ILE A 247 117.99 -18.98 -7.59
N PHE A 248 117.87 -19.12 -6.26
CA PHE A 248 118.96 -19.68 -5.44
C PHE A 248 119.27 -21.14 -5.79
N LYS A 249 118.26 -21.97 -6.07
CA LYS A 249 118.46 -23.35 -6.55
C LYS A 249 119.19 -23.41 -7.89
N GLU A 250 118.89 -22.49 -8.80
CA GLU A 250 119.58 -22.39 -10.09
C GLU A 250 121.03 -21.91 -9.92
N GLN A 251 121.29 -20.95 -9.03
CA GLN A 251 122.65 -20.50 -8.70
C GLN A 251 123.49 -21.62 -8.09
N ILE A 252 122.94 -22.43 -7.18
CA ILE A 252 123.63 -23.61 -6.64
C ILE A 252 124.01 -24.58 -7.76
N LYS A 253 123.06 -24.91 -8.67
CA LYS A 253 123.36 -25.79 -9.82
C LYS A 253 124.49 -25.24 -10.70
N GLN A 254 124.56 -23.92 -10.88
CA GLN A 254 125.65 -23.29 -11.64
C GLN A 254 127.00 -23.42 -10.91
N PHE A 255 127.03 -23.19 -9.59
CA PHE A 255 128.25 -23.34 -8.79
C PHE A 255 128.75 -24.80 -8.73
N GLU A 256 127.83 -25.76 -8.61
CA GLU A 256 128.12 -27.21 -8.65
C GLU A 256 128.74 -27.64 -9.99
N GLN A 257 128.32 -27.04 -11.11
CA GLN A 257 128.86 -27.33 -12.45
C GLN A 257 130.27 -26.77 -12.69
N GLN A 258 130.67 -25.71 -11.98
CA GLN A 258 131.96 -25.03 -12.18
C GLN A 258 133.14 -25.65 -11.39
N ASN A 259 132.87 -26.54 -10.43
CA ASN A 259 133.83 -27.45 -9.76
C ASN A 259 135.12 -26.80 -9.18
N GLN A 260 134.98 -25.63 -8.52
CA GLN A 260 136.07 -24.90 -7.83
C GLN A 260 135.97 -25.05 -6.31
N GLN A 261 137.12 -25.13 -5.62
CA GLN A 261 137.18 -25.34 -4.16
C GLN A 261 136.53 -24.22 -3.33
N ASP A 262 136.53 -22.97 -3.84
CA ASP A 262 135.93 -21.80 -3.16
C ASP A 262 134.39 -21.76 -3.26
N HIS A 263 133.77 -22.54 -4.15
CA HIS A 263 132.31 -22.56 -4.33
C HIS A 263 131.55 -23.33 -3.25
N GLN A 264 132.22 -24.22 -2.51
CA GLN A 264 131.60 -25.02 -1.44
C GLN A 264 130.98 -24.12 -0.35
N ILE A 265 131.67 -23.06 0.04
CA ILE A 265 131.21 -22.09 1.05
C ILE A 265 130.00 -21.30 0.52
N HIS A 266 130.00 -20.92 -0.76
CA HIS A 266 128.87 -20.22 -1.38
C HIS A 266 127.63 -21.12 -1.49
N ILE A 267 127.80 -22.40 -1.80
CA ILE A 267 126.72 -23.39 -1.84
C ILE A 267 126.13 -23.59 -0.43
N GLU A 268 126.94 -23.68 0.63
CA GLU A 268 126.46 -23.76 2.01
C GLU A 268 125.65 -22.52 2.42
N ILE A 269 126.12 -21.31 2.11
CA ILE A 269 125.39 -20.06 2.38
C ILE A 269 124.05 -20.00 1.62
N LEU A 270 124.02 -20.45 0.36
CA LEU A 270 122.79 -20.49 -0.44
C LEU A 270 121.82 -21.56 0.06
N ASN A 271 122.32 -22.72 0.51
CA ASN A 271 121.50 -23.76 1.12
C ASN A 271 120.85 -23.28 2.43
N ASP A 272 121.60 -22.57 3.28
CA ASP A 272 121.04 -21.96 4.50
C ASP A 272 119.96 -20.92 4.17
N LYS A 273 120.16 -20.10 3.13
CA LYS A 273 119.13 -19.16 2.64
C LYS A 273 117.89 -19.89 2.12
N ILE A 274 118.05 -20.99 1.38
CA ILE A 274 116.93 -21.82 0.91
C ILE A 274 116.17 -22.45 2.08
N ILE A 275 116.86 -22.93 3.12
CA ILE A 275 116.22 -23.48 4.33
C ILE A 275 115.39 -22.40 5.03
N GLN A 276 115.96 -21.19 5.20
CA GLN A 276 115.24 -20.05 5.79
C GLN A 276 114.03 -19.62 4.95
N LEU A 277 114.16 -19.61 3.61
CA LEU A 277 113.07 -19.31 2.67
C LEU A 277 111.98 -20.37 2.70
N ASN A 278 112.32 -21.66 2.70
CA ASN A 278 111.36 -22.77 2.80
C ASN A 278 110.55 -22.69 4.10
N ASN A 279 111.19 -22.33 5.22
CA ASN A 279 110.49 -22.14 6.49
C ASN A 279 109.50 -20.96 6.43
N LYS A 280 109.88 -19.85 5.77
CA LYS A 280 108.97 -18.72 5.54
C LYS A 280 107.80 -19.10 4.63
N LEU A 281 108.07 -19.81 3.53
CA LEU A 281 107.05 -20.29 2.58
C LEU A 281 106.04 -21.21 3.26
N ASN A 282 106.50 -22.15 4.08
CA ASN A 282 105.63 -23.08 4.81
C ASN A 282 104.74 -22.33 5.81
N ASN A 283 105.25 -21.29 6.47
CA ASN A 283 104.45 -20.42 7.33
C ASN A 283 103.37 -19.65 6.55
N TYR A 284 103.70 -19.10 5.37
CA TYR A 284 102.71 -18.42 4.52
C TYR A 284 101.64 -19.40 4.02
N GLU A 285 102.01 -20.62 3.63
CA GLU A 285 101.06 -21.64 3.16
C GLU A 285 100.04 -22.02 4.25
N ILE A 286 100.50 -22.14 5.50
CA ILE A 286 99.64 -22.39 6.66
C ILE A 286 98.69 -21.20 6.91
N GLN A 287 99.20 -19.96 6.82
CA GLN A 287 98.38 -18.75 7.02
C GLN A 287 97.30 -18.60 5.94
N ILE A 288 97.64 -18.82 4.67
CA ILE A 288 96.71 -18.75 3.55
C ILE A 288 95.59 -19.78 3.71
N LYS A 289 95.92 -21.05 4.00
CA LYS A 289 94.92 -22.11 4.25
C LYS A 289 94.00 -21.80 5.44
N ALA A 290 94.52 -21.17 6.49
CA ALA A 290 93.70 -20.76 7.63
C ALA A 290 92.69 -19.66 7.25
N MET A 291 93.14 -18.64 6.50
CA MET A 291 92.27 -17.55 6.03
C MET A 291 91.22 -18.03 5.01
N GLU A 292 91.56 -18.95 4.12
CA GLU A 292 90.61 -19.54 3.17
C GLU A 292 89.49 -20.31 3.87
N ASN A 293 89.82 -21.08 4.91
CA ASN A 293 88.82 -21.76 5.75
C ASN A 293 87.90 -20.77 6.48
N GLU A 294 88.47 -19.68 7.01
CA GLU A 294 87.71 -18.64 7.71
C GLU A 294 86.73 -17.92 6.75
N ASN A 295 87.17 -17.59 5.53
CA ASN A 295 86.31 -17.03 4.46
C ASN A 295 85.15 -17.97 4.11
N THR A 296 85.42 -19.28 4.05
CA THR A 296 84.41 -20.30 3.75
C THR A 296 83.37 -20.42 4.88
N GLN A 297 83.79 -20.34 6.14
CA GLN A 297 82.86 -20.35 7.28
C GLN A 297 81.96 -19.11 7.32
N VAL A 298 82.51 -17.92 7.08
CA VAL A 298 81.74 -16.66 7.03
C VAL A 298 80.66 -16.73 5.95
N LYS A 299 80.97 -17.30 4.77
CA LYS A 299 79.97 -17.51 3.69
C LYS A 299 78.84 -18.43 4.12
N ILE A 300 79.15 -19.60 4.68
CA ILE A 300 78.15 -20.59 5.12
C ILE A 300 77.25 -20.01 6.22
N GLN A 301 77.83 -19.30 7.19
CA GLN A 301 77.10 -18.73 8.31
C GLN A 301 76.10 -17.64 7.87
N SER A 302 76.44 -16.85 6.84
CA SER A 302 75.52 -15.88 6.25
C SER A 302 74.30 -16.53 5.59
N GLN A 303 74.48 -17.71 4.96
CA GLN A 303 73.46 -18.40 4.19
C GLN A 303 72.41 -19.08 5.08
N ILE A 304 72.88 -19.76 6.14
CA ILE A 304 72.01 -20.43 7.13
C ILE A 304 71.09 -19.42 7.85
N GLN A 305 71.61 -18.24 8.20
CA GLN A 305 70.81 -17.21 8.88
C GLN A 305 69.66 -16.67 8.01
N HIS A 306 69.86 -16.62 6.69
CA HIS A 306 68.86 -16.13 5.75
C HIS A 306 67.72 -17.14 5.54
N GLU A 307 68.04 -18.43 5.42
CA GLU A 307 67.04 -19.50 5.26
C GLU A 307 66.16 -19.64 6.52
N THR A 308 66.77 -19.61 7.70
CA THR A 308 66.05 -19.73 8.98
C THR A 308 65.04 -18.58 9.20
N TYR A 309 65.31 -17.39 8.66
CA TYR A 309 64.42 -16.23 8.77
C TYR A 309 63.20 -16.36 7.86
N ILE A 310 63.39 -16.81 6.62
CA ILE A 310 62.29 -17.03 5.65
C ILE A 310 61.29 -18.07 6.18
N GLU A 311 61.79 -19.13 6.81
CA GLU A 311 60.94 -20.21 7.34
C GLU A 311 59.98 -19.71 8.43
N LYS A 312 60.47 -18.95 9.42
CA LYS A 312 59.64 -18.35 10.49
C LYS A 312 58.58 -17.38 9.96
N LEU A 313 58.88 -16.70 8.87
CA LEU A 313 58.02 -15.69 8.26
C LEU A 313 56.85 -16.37 7.51
N ASN A 314 57.13 -17.49 6.84
CA ASN A 314 56.12 -18.33 6.20
C ASN A 314 55.16 -18.99 7.21
N ASP A 315 55.66 -19.45 8.35
CA ASP A 315 54.81 -20.03 9.40
C ASP A 315 53.78 -19.04 9.96
N THR A 316 54.21 -17.79 10.17
CA THR A 316 53.35 -16.72 10.67
C THR A 316 52.25 -16.36 9.66
N LEU A 317 52.60 -16.29 8.37
CA LEU A 317 51.66 -16.01 7.28
C LEU A 317 50.59 -17.11 7.14
N ASN A 318 51.00 -18.37 7.27
CA ASN A 318 50.11 -19.52 7.18
C ASN A 318 49.07 -19.56 8.32
N HIS A 319 49.47 -19.18 9.54
CA HIS A 319 48.56 -19.11 10.68
C HIS A 319 47.46 -18.05 10.47
N LEU A 320 47.84 -16.83 10.06
CA LEU A 320 46.91 -15.73 9.81
C LEU A 320 45.91 -16.05 8.68
N THR A 321 46.40 -16.69 7.61
CA THR A 321 45.55 -17.10 6.49
C THR A 321 44.46 -18.10 6.92
N LYS A 322 44.79 -19.03 7.83
CA LYS A 322 43.80 -19.97 8.39
C LYS A 322 42.71 -19.29 9.20
N GLN A 323 43.06 -18.30 10.04
CA GLN A 323 42.06 -17.57 10.83
C GLN A 323 41.09 -16.79 9.92
N LEU A 324 41.61 -16.16 8.87
CA LEU A 324 40.81 -15.34 7.95
C LEU A 324 39.73 -16.18 7.22
N ASN A 325 40.12 -17.37 6.73
CA ASN A 325 39.18 -18.29 6.08
C ASN A 325 38.07 -18.79 7.03
N ASN A 326 38.35 -18.94 8.32
CA ASN A 326 37.36 -19.43 9.28
C ASN A 326 36.28 -18.38 9.58
N ASN A 327 36.69 -17.10 9.66
CA ASN A 327 35.78 -15.98 9.86
C ASN A 327 34.86 -15.75 8.65
N GLU A 328 35.38 -15.89 7.43
CA GLU A 328 34.56 -15.80 6.21
C GLU A 328 33.41 -16.83 6.21
N LYS A 329 33.66 -18.04 6.74
CA LYS A 329 32.65 -19.08 6.82
C LYS A 329 31.52 -18.74 7.79
N GLN A 330 31.82 -18.20 8.97
CA GLN A 330 30.79 -17.77 9.95
C GLN A 330 29.89 -16.66 9.38
N ILE A 331 30.47 -15.71 8.64
CA ILE A 331 29.70 -14.64 7.98
C ILE A 331 28.70 -15.21 6.98
N GLN A 332 29.10 -16.20 6.18
CA GLN A 332 28.22 -16.84 5.20
C GLN A 332 27.04 -17.57 5.85
N GLU A 333 27.26 -18.25 6.97
CA GLU A 333 26.21 -18.97 7.71
C GLU A 333 25.15 -18.00 8.24
N LEU A 334 25.56 -16.89 8.85
CA LEU A 334 24.66 -15.86 9.39
C LEU A 334 23.86 -15.12 8.30
N GLN A 335 24.49 -14.86 7.15
CA GLN A 335 23.80 -14.25 6.00
C GLN A 335 22.66 -15.16 5.47
N SER A 336 22.87 -16.48 5.49
CA SER A 336 21.85 -17.45 5.09
C SER A 336 20.65 -17.47 6.05
N GLU A 337 20.89 -17.39 7.36
CA GLU A 337 19.81 -17.31 8.36
C GLU A 337 18.98 -16.02 8.21
N ASN A 338 19.62 -14.87 7.97
CA ASN A 338 18.91 -13.61 7.76
C ASN A 338 17.97 -13.67 6.54
N GLN A 339 18.42 -14.28 5.44
CA GLN A 339 17.57 -14.48 4.26
C GLN A 339 16.32 -15.30 4.57
N LYS A 340 16.43 -16.36 5.39
CA LYS A 340 15.28 -17.19 5.79
C LYS A 340 14.24 -16.39 6.56
N PHE A 341 14.68 -15.59 7.55
CA PHE A 341 13.76 -14.76 8.33
C PHE A 341 13.05 -13.70 7.47
N LYS A 342 13.77 -13.10 6.52
CA LYS A 342 13.19 -12.12 5.59
C LYS A 342 12.06 -12.72 4.74
N ILE A 343 12.25 -13.93 4.23
CA ILE A 343 11.23 -14.65 3.45
C ILE A 343 9.99 -14.94 4.31
N GLN A 344 10.17 -15.39 5.56
CA GLN A 344 9.05 -15.68 6.46
C GLN A 344 8.21 -14.43 6.77
N ILE A 345 8.85 -13.28 6.97
CA ILE A 345 8.16 -12.01 7.20
C ILE A 345 7.39 -11.56 5.96
N ASP A 346 7.97 -11.68 4.77
CA ASP A 346 7.29 -11.34 3.50
C ASP A 346 6.08 -12.23 3.21
N GLU A 347 6.07 -13.47 3.71
CA GLU A 347 4.95 -14.41 3.56
C GLU A 347 3.82 -14.10 4.54
N GLN A 348 4.15 -13.82 5.81
CA GLN A 348 3.13 -13.40 6.78
C GLN A 348 2.51 -12.04 6.44
N MET A 349 3.29 -11.08 5.94
CA MET A 349 2.75 -9.79 5.47
C MET A 349 1.78 -9.96 4.28
N ARG A 350 2.01 -10.94 3.40
CA ARG A 350 1.07 -11.23 2.30
C ARG A 350 -0.25 -11.78 2.81
N GLN A 351 -0.22 -12.73 3.73
CA GLN A 351 -1.42 -13.28 4.36
C GLN A 351 -2.23 -12.20 5.10
N TYR A 352 -1.55 -11.26 5.76
CA TYR A 352 -2.20 -10.10 6.39
C TYR A 352 -2.96 -9.24 5.38
N ILE A 353 -2.33 -8.92 4.26
CA ILE A 353 -2.92 -8.07 3.21
C ILE A 353 -4.13 -8.77 2.57
N GLU A 354 -4.06 -10.08 2.31
CA GLU A 354 -5.18 -10.86 1.77
C GLU A 354 -6.39 -10.82 2.72
N LEU A 355 -6.19 -11.14 4.00
CA LEU A 355 -7.25 -11.09 5.02
C LEU A 355 -7.85 -9.68 5.18
N SER A 356 -7.02 -8.64 5.12
CA SER A 356 -7.49 -7.24 5.17
C SER A 356 -8.35 -6.88 3.95
N THR A 357 -8.00 -7.40 2.77
CA THR A 357 -8.72 -7.11 1.53
C THR A 357 -10.07 -7.83 1.50
N ASP A 358 -10.11 -9.08 1.94
CA ASP A 358 -11.35 -9.86 2.06
C ASP A 358 -12.33 -9.22 3.05
N ASN A 359 -11.83 -8.69 4.17
CA ASN A 359 -12.64 -7.98 5.16
C ASN A 359 -13.24 -6.67 4.58
N GLN A 360 -12.49 -5.96 3.74
CA GLN A 360 -12.98 -4.76 3.08
C GLN A 360 -14.04 -5.07 2.01
N SER A 361 -13.82 -6.12 1.21
CA SER A 361 -14.81 -6.63 0.24
C SER A 361 -16.13 -7.03 0.91
N LEU A 362 -16.07 -7.73 2.04
CA LEU A 362 -17.25 -8.09 2.83
C LEU A 362 -17.99 -6.86 3.36
N LYS A 363 -17.29 -5.81 3.82
CA LYS A 363 -17.93 -4.55 4.24
C LYS A 363 -18.66 -3.86 3.09
N GLU A 364 -18.06 -3.83 1.91
CA GLU A 364 -18.69 -3.26 0.71
C GLU A 364 -19.95 -4.05 0.29
N GLN A 365 -19.90 -5.38 0.36
CA GLN A 365 -21.08 -6.23 0.09
C GLN A 365 -22.21 -6.00 1.09
N VAL A 366 -21.90 -5.86 2.38
CA VAL A 366 -22.91 -5.54 3.41
C VAL A 366 -23.53 -4.17 3.16
N GLN A 367 -22.72 -3.16 2.83
CA GLN A 367 -23.20 -1.82 2.53
C GLN A 367 -24.11 -1.79 1.29
N GLN A 368 -23.83 -2.61 0.27
CA GLN A 368 -24.69 -2.76 -0.91
C GLN A 368 -26.03 -3.42 -0.55
N LEU A 369 -26.03 -4.43 0.33
CA LEU A 369 -27.26 -5.07 0.81
C LEU A 369 -28.11 -4.11 1.66
N GLU A 370 -27.49 -3.28 2.50
CA GLU A 370 -28.17 -2.23 3.27
C GLU A 370 -28.80 -1.16 2.35
N GLN A 371 -28.10 -0.76 1.28
CA GLN A 371 -28.64 0.16 0.28
C GLN A 371 -29.81 -0.45 -0.51
N HIS A 372 -29.75 -1.74 -0.84
CA HIS A 372 -30.87 -2.44 -1.48
C HIS A 372 -32.08 -2.62 -0.54
N SER A 373 -31.86 -2.78 0.77
CA SER A 373 -32.94 -2.77 1.77
C SER A 373 -33.70 -1.43 1.78
N TRP A 374 -32.98 -0.31 1.71
CA TRP A 374 -33.57 1.03 1.67
C TRP A 374 -34.33 1.35 0.37
N CYS A 375 -33.92 0.80 -0.77
CA CYS A 375 -34.61 1.01 -2.05
C CYS A 375 -35.98 0.30 -2.14
N THR A 376 -36.26 -0.68 -1.28
CA THR A 376 -37.55 -1.40 -1.28
C THR A 376 -38.62 -0.75 -0.39
N GLN A 377 -38.27 0.28 0.39
CA GLN A 377 -39.21 0.99 1.28
C GLN A 377 -39.66 2.38 0.75
N LEU A 378 -39.25 2.77 -0.45
CA LEU A 378 -39.53 4.10 -1.02
C LEU A 378 -40.08 4.06 -2.46
N SER A 379 -40.76 2.98 -2.87
CA SER A 379 -41.40 2.90 -4.20
C SER A 379 -42.93 2.81 -4.21
N ASP A 380 -43.60 3.14 -3.10
CA ASP A 380 -45.06 3.26 -3.05
C ASP A 380 -45.48 4.64 -2.53
N GLN A 381 -45.17 5.70 -3.29
CA GLN A 381 -45.98 6.93 -3.34
C GLN A 381 -45.50 7.87 -4.46
N SER A 382 -46.47 8.53 -5.09
CA SER A 382 -46.39 9.56 -6.15
C SER A 382 -46.12 9.10 -7.58
N LYS A 383 -47.23 8.94 -8.32
CA LYS A 383 -47.31 9.26 -9.75
C LYS A 383 -47.44 10.78 -9.91
N ASP A 384 -47.00 11.24 -11.08
CA ASP A 384 -47.21 12.57 -11.70
C ASP A 384 -46.18 13.66 -11.33
N ASP A 385 -45.14 13.85 -12.16
CA ASP A 385 -45.08 14.94 -13.16
C ASP A 385 -43.70 15.07 -13.87
N GLU A 386 -43.78 15.09 -15.20
CA GLU A 386 -42.99 15.75 -16.26
C GLU A 386 -41.44 15.93 -16.25
N MET A 387 -40.84 15.36 -17.31
CA MET A 387 -39.92 15.97 -18.32
C MET A 387 -38.77 16.91 -17.89
N PHE A 388 -37.52 16.44 -18.00
CA PHE A 388 -36.55 16.74 -19.09
C PHE A 388 -35.15 16.18 -18.74
N GLU A 389 -34.60 15.39 -19.67
CA GLU A 389 -33.18 15.24 -20.13
C GLU A 389 -31.99 15.45 -19.15
N ASN A 390 -30.87 14.72 -19.19
CA ASN A 390 -30.32 13.68 -20.06
C ASN A 390 -28.98 13.19 -19.45
N GLU A 391 -28.54 12.01 -19.89
CA GLU A 391 -27.16 11.48 -19.96
C GLU A 391 -26.41 11.13 -18.65
N SER A 392 -25.71 10.00 -18.49
CA SER A 392 -25.34 8.91 -19.41
C SER A 392 -24.89 7.68 -18.62
N GLU A 393 -25.28 6.48 -19.02
CA GLU A 393 -24.57 5.25 -18.66
C GLU A 393 -24.64 4.20 -19.77
N ALA A 394 -23.56 3.40 -19.81
CA ALA A 394 -23.42 2.09 -20.44
C ALA A 394 -23.31 2.08 -21.99
N SER A 395 -22.59 1.15 -22.62
CA SER A 395 -22.14 -0.16 -22.16
C SER A 395 -20.93 -0.68 -22.95
N ASP A 396 -20.23 -1.60 -22.30
CA ASP A 396 -19.51 -2.73 -22.87
C ASP A 396 -20.19 -3.36 -24.09
N GLN A 397 -19.39 -3.84 -25.06
CA GLN A 397 -19.21 -5.28 -25.31
C GLN A 397 -18.29 -5.60 -26.51
N SER A 398 -17.14 -6.21 -26.19
CA SER A 398 -16.66 -7.51 -26.71
C SER A 398 -16.09 -7.69 -28.15
N GLN A 399 -15.03 -8.54 -28.18
CA GLN A 399 -14.58 -9.48 -29.23
C GLN A 399 -13.52 -9.05 -30.29
N LYS A 400 -12.33 -9.71 -30.23
CA LYS A 400 -11.72 -10.63 -31.25
C LYS A 400 -10.18 -10.53 -31.38
N LYS A 401 -9.50 -11.69 -31.25
CA LYS A 401 -8.50 -12.30 -32.18
C LYS A 401 -7.71 -13.39 -31.42
N VAL A 402 -7.94 -14.69 -31.63
CA VAL A 402 -7.55 -15.58 -32.74
C VAL A 402 -6.02 -15.71 -32.96
N ARG A 403 -5.53 -16.90 -32.56
CA ARG A 403 -4.27 -17.62 -32.84
C ARG A 403 -3.75 -17.51 -34.28
N VAL A 404 -2.44 -17.73 -34.49
CA VAL A 404 -1.88 -18.85 -35.30
C VAL A 404 -0.34 -18.79 -35.43
N ARG A 405 0.27 -19.96 -35.14
CA ARG A 405 1.49 -20.65 -35.66
C ARG A 405 2.94 -20.33 -35.25
N PHE A 406 3.61 -21.46 -35.02
CA PHE A 406 5.03 -21.78 -34.87
C PHE A 406 5.75 -21.85 -36.23
N ASP A 407 7.09 -21.83 -36.18
CA ASP A 407 8.10 -22.64 -36.92
C ASP A 407 9.39 -21.79 -37.04
N GLU A 408 10.49 -22.12 -36.38
CA GLU A 408 11.52 -23.14 -36.67
C GLU A 408 12.66 -22.65 -37.59
N HIS A 409 13.90 -22.96 -37.15
CA HIS A 409 15.19 -23.01 -37.86
C HIS A 409 15.87 -21.72 -38.35
N GLU A 410 17.09 -21.45 -37.85
CA GLU A 410 18.32 -21.88 -38.55
C GLU A 410 19.59 -21.70 -37.70
N ASN A 411 20.52 -22.61 -37.94
CA ASN A 411 21.77 -22.86 -37.24
C ASN A 411 22.95 -22.00 -37.74
N GLN A 412 24.08 -22.19 -37.05
CA GLN A 412 25.47 -21.96 -37.47
C GLN A 412 26.04 -20.54 -37.29
N THR A 413 26.83 -20.36 -36.23
CA THR A 413 28.30 -20.44 -36.36
C THR A 413 28.96 -20.48 -34.99
N GLU A 414 29.36 -21.68 -34.63
CA GLU A 414 30.38 -21.99 -33.65
C GLU A 414 31.74 -21.64 -34.27
N MET A 415 32.44 -20.61 -33.74
CA MET A 415 33.91 -20.45 -33.73
C MET A 415 34.25 -19.00 -33.34
N ASP A 416 34.22 -18.68 -32.05
CA ASP A 416 35.05 -17.58 -31.48
C ASP A 416 35.05 -17.49 -29.94
N THR A 417 34.47 -18.44 -29.21
CA THR A 417 34.36 -18.39 -27.74
C THR A 417 35.40 -19.22 -26.97
N LYS A 418 36.58 -19.49 -27.55
CA LYS A 418 37.64 -20.25 -26.84
C LYS A 418 38.77 -19.41 -26.22
N CYS A 419 38.76 -18.08 -26.33
CA CYS A 419 39.81 -17.23 -25.73
C CYS A 419 39.34 -16.23 -24.64
N LEU A 420 38.05 -16.17 -24.29
CA LEU A 420 37.52 -15.22 -23.28
C LEU A 420 36.93 -15.86 -22.02
N ARG A 421 36.99 -17.19 -21.89
CA ARG A 421 36.37 -17.93 -20.76
C ARG A 421 37.18 -17.96 -19.46
N SER A 422 38.41 -17.44 -19.43
CA SER A 422 39.28 -17.58 -18.25
C SER A 422 39.36 -16.34 -17.33
N ARG A 423 38.59 -15.27 -17.60
CA ARG A 423 38.63 -14.04 -16.77
C ARG A 423 37.28 -13.55 -16.24
N ARG A 424 36.22 -14.36 -16.41
CA ARG A 424 34.83 -14.02 -16.04
C ARG A 424 34.28 -14.94 -14.93
N LYS A 425 35.10 -15.28 -13.94
CA LYS A 425 34.70 -16.16 -12.82
C LYS A 425 34.56 -15.44 -11.47
N PHE A 426 34.30 -14.14 -11.52
CA PHE A 426 33.65 -13.40 -10.45
C PHE A 426 32.58 -12.56 -11.14
N VAL A 427 31.38 -12.48 -10.56
CA VAL A 427 30.15 -11.85 -11.08
C VAL A 427 29.17 -12.86 -11.73
N LEU A 428 28.29 -13.36 -10.85
CA LEU A 428 26.88 -13.74 -11.07
C LEU A 428 26.58 -15.10 -11.73
N GLU A 429 26.63 -16.16 -10.92
CA GLU A 429 25.67 -17.26 -11.05
C GLU A 429 24.36 -16.84 -10.35
N SER A 430 23.43 -16.25 -11.11
CA SER A 430 22.00 -16.23 -10.74
C SER A 430 21.15 -16.12 -12.00
N ASN A 431 20.06 -16.89 -12.03
CA ASN A 431 19.14 -17.03 -13.15
C ASN A 431 18.71 -15.68 -13.77
N GLN A 432 18.64 -15.67 -15.10
CA GLN A 432 18.48 -14.51 -15.99
C GLN A 432 17.23 -13.65 -15.71
N TYR A 433 17.33 -12.67 -14.82
CA TYR A 433 16.38 -11.55 -14.83
C TYR A 433 16.60 -10.73 -16.11
N GLN A 434 15.61 -10.72 -17.02
CA GLN A 434 15.66 -9.94 -18.26
C GLN A 434 14.47 -8.99 -18.36
N ASN A 435 14.72 -7.69 -18.18
CA ASN A 435 13.78 -6.64 -18.53
C ASN A 435 13.97 -6.24 -20.01
N PHE A 436 13.46 -7.07 -20.92
CA PHE A 436 13.60 -6.85 -22.37
C PHE A 436 13.04 -5.50 -22.82
N LYS A 437 11.97 -5.03 -22.20
CA LYS A 437 11.35 -3.74 -22.51
C LYS A 437 12.29 -2.57 -22.18
N LEU A 438 12.94 -2.60 -21.01
CA LEU A 438 13.96 -1.62 -20.64
C LEU A 438 15.15 -1.67 -21.60
N LYS A 439 15.64 -2.87 -21.90
CA LYS A 439 16.75 -3.10 -22.83
C LYS A 439 16.49 -2.50 -24.20
N GLN A 440 15.32 -2.79 -24.79
CA GLN A 440 14.90 -2.21 -26.07
C GLN A 440 14.70 -0.69 -25.97
N LYS A 441 14.09 -0.21 -24.89
CA LYS A 441 13.87 1.23 -24.68
C LYS A 441 15.18 2.01 -24.65
N ILE A 442 16.21 1.51 -23.98
CA ILE A 442 17.54 2.14 -23.97
C ILE A 442 18.10 2.14 -25.40
N ARG A 443 18.11 0.99 -26.08
CA ARG A 443 18.66 0.86 -27.45
C ARG A 443 18.00 1.78 -28.47
N GLN A 444 16.67 1.91 -28.41
CA GLN A 444 15.88 2.73 -29.33
C GLN A 444 16.02 4.24 -29.10
N GLN A 445 16.64 4.69 -28.00
CA GLN A 445 16.91 6.11 -27.82
C GLN A 445 17.90 6.58 -28.87
N LYS A 446 17.47 7.51 -29.73
CA LYS A 446 18.23 8.05 -30.86
C LYS A 446 19.53 8.76 -30.43
N ASN A 447 19.54 9.34 -29.22
CA ASN A 447 20.72 9.96 -28.67
C ASN A 447 21.56 8.92 -27.92
N ASN A 448 22.77 8.64 -28.41
CA ASN A 448 23.67 7.71 -27.72
C ASN A 448 24.35 8.36 -26.50
N SER A 449 24.48 9.68 -26.49
CA SER A 449 25.10 10.43 -25.41
C SER A 449 24.16 10.64 -24.21
N GLN A 450 22.84 10.63 -24.41
CA GLN A 450 21.88 10.91 -23.33
C GLN A 450 20.87 9.78 -23.20
N VAL A 451 20.81 9.18 -22.01
CA VAL A 451 19.88 8.10 -21.70
C VAL A 451 18.83 8.57 -20.69
N TYR A 452 17.58 8.61 -21.15
CA TYR A 452 16.43 9.10 -20.41
C TYR A 452 15.60 7.95 -19.83
N LEU A 453 15.68 7.76 -18.51
CA LEU A 453 14.99 6.71 -17.76
C LEU A 453 14.22 7.25 -16.55
N LYS A 454 13.77 8.50 -16.62
CA LYS A 454 12.91 9.10 -15.57
C LYS A 454 11.56 8.38 -15.48
N GLY A 455 11.06 8.14 -14.27
CA GLY A 455 9.68 7.68 -14.06
C GLY A 455 9.40 6.27 -14.58
N GLN A 456 10.41 5.41 -14.67
CA GLN A 456 10.30 4.07 -15.28
C GLN A 456 9.95 2.97 -14.26
N LYS A 457 9.77 3.32 -12.99
CA LYS A 457 9.57 2.37 -11.88
C LYS A 457 10.69 1.33 -11.80
N LEU A 458 11.92 1.74 -12.14
CA LEU A 458 13.09 0.86 -12.12
C LEU A 458 13.34 0.37 -10.69
N ILE A 459 13.66 -0.92 -10.58
CA ILE A 459 14.07 -1.57 -9.34
C ILE A 459 15.55 -1.95 -9.40
N ASP A 460 16.14 -2.32 -8.28
CA ASP A 460 17.59 -2.59 -8.18
C ASP A 460 18.10 -3.63 -9.20
N ARG A 461 17.27 -4.62 -9.56
CA ARG A 461 17.60 -5.64 -10.58
C ARG A 461 17.78 -5.06 -11.99
N ASP A 462 17.13 -3.94 -12.29
CA ASP A 462 17.25 -3.27 -13.59
C ASP A 462 18.61 -2.59 -13.77
N MET A 463 19.35 -2.34 -12.69
CA MET A 463 20.62 -1.62 -12.73
C MET A 463 21.67 -2.32 -13.58
N ASN A 464 21.73 -3.65 -13.54
CA ASN A 464 22.63 -4.41 -14.39
C ASN A 464 22.36 -4.18 -15.89
N ILE A 465 21.09 -4.04 -16.28
CA ILE A 465 20.70 -3.74 -17.66
C ILE A 465 21.08 -2.31 -18.03
N ILE A 466 20.88 -1.37 -17.11
CA ILE A 466 21.26 0.05 -17.30
C ILE A 466 22.77 0.16 -17.44
N ILE A 467 23.55 -0.52 -16.60
CA ILE A 467 25.00 -0.55 -16.70
C ILE A 467 25.43 -1.18 -18.04
N GLU A 468 24.90 -2.35 -18.39
CA GLU A 468 25.26 -3.04 -19.63
C GLU A 468 24.96 -2.17 -20.87
N GLU A 469 23.75 -1.60 -20.95
CA GLU A 469 23.28 -0.93 -22.16
C GLU A 469 23.61 0.57 -22.21
N ALA A 470 23.45 1.30 -21.10
CA ALA A 470 23.65 2.75 -21.06
C ALA A 470 25.11 3.13 -20.76
N ILE A 471 25.74 2.48 -19.78
CA ILE A 471 27.10 2.84 -19.33
C ILE A 471 28.17 2.15 -20.20
N ILE A 472 28.04 0.85 -20.44
CA ILE A 472 29.08 0.07 -21.13
C ILE A 472 28.93 0.16 -22.65
N LYS A 473 27.74 -0.18 -23.19
CA LYS A 473 27.52 -0.22 -24.65
C LYS A 473 27.36 1.16 -25.27
N LYS A 474 26.45 1.99 -24.74
CA LYS A 474 26.23 3.35 -25.26
C LYS A 474 27.30 4.34 -24.84
N GLN A 475 28.02 4.05 -23.74
CA GLN A 475 28.96 5.01 -23.13
C GLN A 475 28.35 6.40 -22.98
N CYS A 476 27.10 6.45 -22.50
CA CYS A 476 26.37 7.71 -22.41
C CYS A 476 27.12 8.73 -21.56
N THR A 477 26.99 10.00 -21.95
CA THR A 477 27.54 11.12 -21.19
C THR A 477 26.56 11.57 -20.11
N TRP A 478 25.26 11.50 -20.36
CA TRP A 478 24.22 11.91 -19.41
C TRP A 478 23.26 10.75 -19.12
N LEU A 479 23.03 10.48 -17.84
CA LEU A 479 22.13 9.43 -17.39
C LEU A 479 21.06 10.02 -16.47
N TYR A 480 19.80 9.93 -16.92
CA TYR A 480 18.64 10.41 -16.18
C TYR A 480 17.86 9.26 -15.55
N LEU A 481 17.99 9.12 -14.23
CA LEU A 481 17.37 8.06 -13.43
C LEU A 481 16.38 8.60 -12.39
N SER A 482 15.94 9.84 -12.54
CA SER A 482 15.03 10.49 -11.61
C SER A 482 13.67 9.78 -11.45
N SER A 483 13.03 9.91 -10.29
CA SER A 483 11.68 9.38 -10.03
C SER A 483 11.56 7.87 -10.30
N ASN A 484 12.47 7.08 -9.74
CA ASN A 484 12.44 5.61 -9.79
C ASN A 484 12.45 5.03 -8.36
N LYS A 485 12.63 3.72 -8.23
CA LYS A 485 12.77 3.03 -6.94
C LYS A 485 14.22 2.57 -6.71
N ILE A 486 15.18 3.43 -7.05
CA ILE A 486 16.61 3.13 -6.92
C ILE A 486 17.01 3.30 -5.45
N THR A 487 17.51 2.23 -4.84
CA THR A 487 17.99 2.23 -3.45
C THR A 487 19.51 2.44 -3.36
N SER A 488 20.03 2.57 -2.14
CA SER A 488 21.49 2.59 -1.86
C SER A 488 22.25 1.39 -2.45
N VAL A 489 21.63 0.20 -2.49
CA VAL A 489 22.22 -1.03 -3.08
C VAL A 489 22.41 -0.87 -4.57
N CYS A 490 21.42 -0.31 -5.25
CA CYS A 490 21.48 -0.04 -6.67
C CYS A 490 22.59 0.95 -7.01
N VAL A 491 22.76 1.95 -6.16
CA VAL A 491 23.77 3.00 -6.29
C VAL A 491 25.18 2.45 -6.08
N SER A 492 25.39 1.46 -5.21
CA SER A 492 26.70 0.83 -5.04
C SER A 492 27.14 0.04 -6.27
N ILE A 493 26.22 -0.68 -6.91
CA ILE A 493 26.46 -1.38 -8.18
C ILE A 493 26.76 -0.36 -9.30
N LEU A 494 26.00 0.74 -9.36
CA LEU A 494 26.28 1.82 -10.30
C LEU A 494 27.67 2.43 -10.04
N ALA A 495 28.02 2.71 -8.78
CA ALA A 495 29.32 3.27 -8.41
C ALA A 495 30.47 2.37 -8.86
N GLU A 496 30.38 1.07 -8.66
CA GLU A 496 31.38 0.11 -9.13
C GLU A 496 31.56 0.17 -10.65
N ALA A 497 30.46 0.22 -11.40
CA ALA A 497 30.50 0.37 -12.86
C ALA A 497 31.13 1.71 -13.31
N LEU A 498 30.99 2.76 -12.50
CA LEU A 498 31.58 4.08 -12.77
C LEU A 498 33.09 4.13 -12.54
N ASN A 499 33.69 3.19 -11.79
CA ASN A 499 35.13 3.20 -11.49
C ASN A 499 36.03 3.18 -12.74
N ASN A 500 35.55 2.57 -13.82
CA ASN A 500 36.25 2.51 -15.11
C ASN A 500 35.53 3.28 -16.23
N ASN A 501 34.41 3.94 -15.92
CA ASN A 501 33.69 4.70 -16.93
C ASN A 501 34.41 6.04 -17.19
N LYS A 502 34.63 6.35 -18.47
CA LYS A 502 35.33 7.56 -18.91
C LYS A 502 34.47 8.50 -19.74
N THR A 503 33.15 8.32 -19.73
CA THR A 503 32.24 9.13 -20.55
C THR A 503 31.10 9.83 -19.80
N LEU A 504 30.63 9.30 -18.67
CA LEU A 504 29.50 9.85 -17.92
C LEU A 504 29.85 11.16 -17.19
N GLU A 505 29.42 12.27 -17.78
CA GLU A 505 29.61 13.63 -17.26
C GLU A 505 28.48 14.10 -16.34
N GLN A 506 27.27 13.55 -16.48
CA GLN A 506 26.09 13.99 -15.74
C GLN A 506 25.23 12.82 -15.25
N LEU A 507 24.96 12.81 -13.95
CA LEU A 507 24.15 11.79 -13.30
C LEU A 507 22.99 12.43 -12.53
N TYR A 508 21.76 12.08 -12.91
CA TYR A 508 20.55 12.58 -12.28
C TYR A 508 19.81 11.44 -11.56
N LEU A 509 19.82 11.50 -10.23
CA LEU A 509 19.21 10.51 -9.32
C LEU A 509 18.09 11.11 -8.47
N SER A 510 17.53 12.26 -8.85
CA SER A 510 16.53 12.94 -8.01
C SER A 510 15.28 12.10 -7.77
N ASP A 511 14.63 12.22 -6.60
CA ASP A 511 13.39 11.50 -6.26
C ASP A 511 13.59 9.96 -6.32
N ASN A 512 14.56 9.47 -5.53
CA ASN A 512 14.89 8.06 -5.33
C ASN A 512 15.19 7.81 -3.83
N GLN A 513 15.73 6.63 -3.48
CA GLN A 513 16.05 6.23 -2.11
C GLN A 513 17.56 5.97 -1.95
N VAL A 514 18.39 6.90 -2.42
CA VAL A 514 19.85 6.79 -2.35
C VAL A 514 20.31 6.75 -0.88
N CYS A 515 19.76 7.64 -0.03
CA CYS A 515 20.11 7.82 1.38
C CYS A 515 21.63 8.04 1.61
N ASP A 516 22.05 8.12 2.87
CA ASP A 516 23.47 8.35 3.22
C ASP A 516 24.39 7.20 2.75
N ASN A 517 23.90 5.96 2.79
CA ASN A 517 24.66 4.77 2.37
C ASN A 517 24.92 4.75 0.85
N GLY A 518 23.96 5.20 0.03
CA GLY A 518 24.16 5.32 -1.41
C GLY A 518 25.14 6.44 -1.75
N VAL A 519 25.07 7.56 -1.01
CA VAL A 519 26.04 8.65 -1.10
C VAL A 519 27.45 8.16 -0.77
N TYR A 520 27.64 7.45 0.34
CA TYR A 520 28.91 6.83 0.71
C TYR A 520 29.49 5.96 -0.41
N SER A 521 28.64 5.14 -1.03
CA SER A 521 29.03 4.24 -2.12
C SER A 521 29.51 5.01 -3.37
N LEU A 522 28.80 6.08 -3.76
CA LEU A 522 29.25 6.96 -4.85
C LEU A 522 30.62 7.55 -4.53
N ILE A 523 30.79 8.06 -3.32
CA ILE A 523 31.98 8.83 -2.93
C ILE A 523 33.24 8.00 -2.94
N LYS A 524 33.17 6.74 -2.47
CA LYS A 524 34.33 5.83 -2.51
C LYS A 524 34.95 5.77 -3.90
N ILE A 525 34.13 5.85 -4.95
CA ILE A 525 34.60 5.80 -6.34
C ILE A 525 34.88 7.20 -6.90
N LEU A 526 34.04 8.20 -6.60
CA LEU A 526 34.24 9.58 -7.05
C LEU A 526 35.51 10.22 -6.48
N SER A 527 35.96 9.79 -5.30
CA SER A 527 37.22 10.23 -4.68
C SER A 527 38.46 9.53 -5.24
N LEU A 528 38.30 8.34 -5.83
CA LEU A 528 39.42 7.53 -6.33
C LEU A 528 39.65 7.72 -7.83
N ASN A 529 38.61 7.67 -8.67
CA ASN A 529 38.79 7.42 -10.11
C ASN A 529 37.75 8.04 -11.07
N ASN A 530 36.83 8.90 -10.64
CA ASN A 530 35.89 9.52 -11.57
C ASN A 530 36.34 10.91 -12.07
N ASN A 531 37.09 10.92 -13.17
CA ASN A 531 37.72 12.13 -13.71
C ASN A 531 36.84 13.01 -14.60
N ILE A 532 35.53 12.75 -14.67
CA ILE A 532 34.69 13.40 -15.69
C ILE A 532 33.29 13.78 -15.23
N LEU A 533 32.80 13.26 -14.11
CA LEU A 533 31.46 13.61 -13.62
C LEU A 533 31.43 15.07 -13.15
N LYS A 534 30.79 15.92 -13.94
CA LYS A 534 30.70 17.37 -13.72
C LYS A 534 29.43 17.77 -12.98
N ARG A 535 28.34 17.00 -13.12
CA ARG A 535 27.04 17.30 -12.52
C ARG A 535 26.44 16.08 -11.82
N LEU A 536 26.07 16.26 -10.56
CA LEU A 536 25.41 15.24 -9.75
C LEU A 536 24.14 15.83 -9.14
N ASN A 537 22.99 15.21 -9.42
CA ASN A 537 21.72 15.61 -8.83
C ASN A 537 21.17 14.51 -7.93
N LEU A 538 21.12 14.80 -6.63
CA LEU A 538 20.64 13.96 -5.54
C LEU A 538 19.43 14.59 -4.82
N THR A 539 18.67 15.46 -5.50
CA THR A 539 17.49 16.10 -4.93
C THR A 539 16.48 15.05 -4.44
N LYS A 540 15.87 15.20 -3.25
CA LYS A 540 14.85 14.28 -2.74
C LYS A 540 15.30 12.81 -2.68
N ASN A 541 16.29 12.54 -1.83
CA ASN A 541 16.90 11.21 -1.66
C ASN A 541 17.07 10.77 -0.20
N GLY A 542 16.54 11.52 0.77
CA GLY A 542 16.68 11.19 2.20
C GLY A 542 18.12 11.29 2.69
N ILE A 543 18.88 12.27 2.22
CA ILE A 543 20.26 12.53 2.65
C ILE A 543 20.23 13.38 3.92
N THR A 544 20.95 12.95 4.96
CA THR A 544 21.05 13.63 6.25
C THR A 544 22.40 14.34 6.40
N GLU A 545 22.73 14.83 7.60
CA GLU A 545 24.06 15.33 7.92
C GLU A 545 25.18 14.28 7.71
N ILE A 546 24.86 12.99 7.82
CA ILE A 546 25.83 11.90 7.60
C ILE A 546 26.24 11.86 6.13
N GLY A 547 25.27 11.88 5.21
CA GLY A 547 25.55 11.94 3.78
C GLY A 547 26.22 13.25 3.37
N ALA A 548 25.84 14.37 4.00
CA ALA A 548 26.53 15.65 3.82
C ALA A 548 28.02 15.58 4.21
N LYS A 549 28.34 14.92 5.33
CA LYS A 549 29.73 14.67 5.75
C LYS A 549 30.50 13.86 4.73
N TYR A 550 29.91 12.79 4.18
CA TYR A 550 30.58 12.04 3.13
C TYR A 550 30.84 12.91 1.90
N LEU A 551 29.83 13.68 1.45
CA LEU A 551 29.98 14.57 0.30
C LEU A 551 31.08 15.61 0.52
N ALA A 552 31.20 16.15 1.74
CA ALA A 552 32.27 17.06 2.11
C ALA A 552 33.65 16.41 1.97
N GLU A 553 33.83 15.17 2.47
CA GLU A 553 35.09 14.42 2.28
C GLU A 553 35.43 14.20 0.81
N MET A 554 34.43 13.91 -0.02
CA MET A 554 34.62 13.80 -1.48
C MET A 554 35.06 15.12 -2.10
N LEU A 555 34.45 16.24 -1.71
CA LEU A 555 34.78 17.55 -2.26
C LEU A 555 36.20 18.02 -1.87
N LYS A 556 36.78 17.49 -0.80
CA LYS A 556 38.18 17.76 -0.43
C LYS A 556 39.15 17.26 -1.48
N THR A 557 38.88 16.13 -2.15
CA THR A 557 39.76 15.53 -3.14
C THR A 557 39.27 15.71 -4.58
N ASN A 558 37.96 15.67 -4.82
CA ASN A 558 37.39 15.81 -6.15
C ASN A 558 37.47 17.26 -6.65
N LYS A 559 38.17 17.47 -7.78
CA LYS A 559 38.38 18.79 -8.42
C LYS A 559 37.72 18.88 -9.79
N ILE A 560 36.56 18.23 -9.96
CA ILE A 560 35.94 18.05 -11.28
C ILE A 560 34.45 18.31 -11.22
N LEU A 561 33.80 17.93 -10.13
CA LEU A 561 32.41 18.23 -9.90
C LEU A 561 32.23 19.76 -9.84
N THR A 562 31.31 20.26 -10.66
CA THR A 562 30.99 21.69 -10.77
C THR A 562 29.58 21.99 -10.29
N HIS A 563 28.65 21.02 -10.36
CA HIS A 563 27.26 21.20 -9.93
C HIS A 563 26.84 20.05 -9.02
N LEU A 564 26.36 20.41 -7.84
CA LEU A 564 25.85 19.48 -6.84
C LEU A 564 24.47 19.95 -6.38
N ASN A 565 23.45 19.12 -6.62
CA ASN A 565 22.09 19.39 -6.15
C ASN A 565 21.72 18.42 -5.02
N LEU A 566 21.41 18.99 -3.86
CA LEU A 566 21.02 18.32 -2.61
C LEU A 566 19.66 18.86 -2.10
N GLY A 567 18.86 19.45 -2.97
CA GLY A 567 17.57 20.01 -2.58
C GLY A 567 16.60 18.94 -2.05
N GLU A 568 15.60 19.34 -1.28
CA GLU A 568 14.56 18.45 -0.73
C GLU A 568 15.12 17.22 0.02
N ASN A 569 16.22 17.39 0.77
CA ASN A 569 16.77 16.35 1.63
C ASN A 569 16.57 16.71 3.12
N GLU A 570 17.20 15.96 4.01
CA GLU A 570 17.11 16.09 5.47
C GLU A 570 18.41 16.63 6.07
N ILE A 571 19.13 17.49 5.34
CA ILE A 571 20.39 18.09 5.79
C ILE A 571 20.08 19.21 6.79
N ASN A 572 20.68 19.14 7.97
CA ASN A 572 20.58 20.15 9.03
C ASN A 572 21.73 21.18 8.99
N ASP A 573 21.71 22.14 9.93
CA ASP A 573 22.75 23.18 10.05
C ASP A 573 24.17 22.61 10.17
N HIS A 574 24.36 21.51 10.91
CA HIS A 574 25.66 20.86 11.06
C HIS A 574 26.16 20.21 9.75
N GLY A 575 25.26 19.57 9.00
CA GLY A 575 25.58 19.04 7.68
C GLY A 575 25.99 20.14 6.69
N VAL A 576 25.32 21.30 6.74
CA VAL A 576 25.68 22.47 5.92
C VAL A 576 26.99 23.11 6.37
N GLN A 577 27.27 23.18 7.68
CA GLN A 577 28.57 23.62 8.19
C GLN A 577 29.70 22.77 7.59
N ILE A 578 29.60 21.44 7.68
CA ILE A 578 30.63 20.52 7.17
C ILE A 578 30.82 20.68 5.64
N LEU A 579 29.73 20.81 4.89
CA LEU A 579 29.80 21.06 3.45
C LEU A 579 30.44 22.41 3.13
N SER A 580 30.08 23.46 3.89
CA SER A 580 30.60 24.82 3.74
C SER A 580 32.10 24.84 4.00
N ASP A 581 32.56 24.22 5.07
CA ASP A 581 33.98 24.12 5.42
C ASP A 581 34.79 23.41 4.33
N ALA A 582 34.24 22.33 3.75
CA ALA A 582 34.91 21.60 2.68
C ALA A 582 35.01 22.42 1.38
N ILE A 583 33.93 23.12 1.02
CA ILE A 583 33.91 23.98 -0.17
C ILE A 583 34.81 25.19 0.02
N GLU A 584 34.79 25.81 1.20
CA GLU A 584 35.62 26.95 1.55
C GLU A 584 37.12 26.63 1.47
N ASN A 585 37.54 25.59 2.18
CA ASN A 585 38.96 25.38 2.45
C ASN A 585 39.65 24.45 1.44
N TYR A 586 38.89 23.62 0.74
CA TYR A 586 39.48 22.58 -0.10
C TYR A 586 39.00 22.62 -1.54
N ASN A 587 37.74 22.95 -1.84
CA ASN A 587 37.21 22.82 -3.19
C ASN A 587 37.27 24.11 -4.02
N THR A 588 37.81 24.04 -5.24
CA THR A 588 37.92 25.18 -6.16
C THR A 588 37.20 24.94 -7.49
N THR A 589 36.30 23.95 -7.56
CA THR A 589 35.63 23.57 -8.81
C THR A 589 34.12 23.64 -8.75
N ILE A 590 33.51 23.49 -7.56
CA ILE A 590 32.07 23.66 -7.39
C ILE A 590 31.68 25.09 -7.75
N GLN A 591 30.76 25.18 -8.71
CA GLN A 591 30.21 26.42 -9.25
C GLN A 591 28.77 26.63 -8.79
N SER A 592 27.98 25.56 -8.71
CA SER A 592 26.58 25.61 -8.29
C SER A 592 26.31 24.60 -7.18
N LEU A 593 25.79 25.09 -6.06
CA LEU A 593 25.29 24.28 -4.96
C LEU A 593 23.80 24.55 -4.76
N ASP A 594 22.99 23.50 -4.74
CA ASP A 594 21.58 23.58 -4.37
C ASP A 594 21.33 22.80 -3.08
N ILE A 595 20.93 23.50 -2.03
CA ILE A 595 20.53 22.95 -0.72
C ILE A 595 19.11 23.41 -0.36
N SER A 596 18.31 23.83 -1.35
CA SER A 596 16.93 24.27 -1.16
C SER A 596 16.04 23.19 -0.56
N SER A 597 14.94 23.57 0.09
CA SER A 597 13.95 22.66 0.65
C SER A 597 14.51 21.64 1.68
N ASN A 598 15.69 21.89 2.26
CA ASN A 598 16.17 21.18 3.45
C ASN A 598 15.54 21.85 4.68
N LYS A 599 14.47 21.26 5.20
CA LYS A 599 13.62 21.88 6.24
C LYS A 599 14.31 22.01 7.61
N LEU A 600 15.35 21.22 7.85
CA LEU A 600 16.14 21.25 9.08
C LEU A 600 17.24 22.33 9.07
N LEU A 601 17.35 23.10 7.98
CA LEU A 601 18.31 24.19 7.86
C LEU A 601 17.71 25.50 8.39
N THR A 602 18.38 26.09 9.39
CA THR A 602 17.92 27.28 10.10
C THR A 602 18.92 28.42 10.00
N ASP A 603 18.67 29.52 10.70
CA ASP A 603 19.55 30.68 10.73
C ASP A 603 20.96 30.38 11.30
N GLU A 604 21.14 29.26 12.01
CA GLU A 604 22.44 28.82 12.54
C GLU A 604 23.47 28.56 11.43
N SER A 605 23.02 28.12 10.25
CA SER A 605 23.89 27.86 9.10
C SER A 605 24.40 29.11 8.37
N ILE A 606 23.82 30.29 8.62
CA ILE A 606 24.01 31.47 7.78
C ILE A 606 25.45 31.96 7.79
N ASP A 607 26.07 32.02 8.96
CA ASP A 607 27.43 32.55 9.07
C ASP A 607 28.44 31.63 8.36
N TYR A 608 28.25 30.30 8.42
CA TYR A 608 29.06 29.34 7.66
C TYR A 608 28.89 29.51 6.15
N LEU A 609 27.65 29.70 5.68
CA LEU A 609 27.37 29.95 4.27
C LEU A 609 27.99 31.26 3.78
N LEU A 610 27.89 32.34 4.57
CA LEU A 610 28.50 33.62 4.25
C LEU A 610 30.03 33.52 4.18
N GLN A 611 30.64 32.78 5.10
CA GLN A 611 32.08 32.56 5.12
C GLN A 611 32.53 31.76 3.89
N MET A 612 31.84 30.67 3.57
CA MET A 612 32.07 29.89 2.35
C MET A 612 31.96 30.75 1.10
N ILE A 613 30.89 31.57 0.98
CA ILE A 613 30.68 32.44 -0.19
C ILE A 613 31.81 33.46 -0.33
N LYS A 614 32.25 34.06 0.78
CA LYS A 614 33.30 35.08 0.80
C LYS A 614 34.66 34.51 0.39
N ASN A 615 34.99 33.31 0.88
CA ASN A 615 36.33 32.74 0.77
C ASN A 615 36.47 31.79 -0.44
N ASN A 616 35.38 31.24 -0.97
CA ASN A 616 35.43 30.36 -2.12
C ASN A 616 35.47 31.12 -3.47
N SER A 617 36.44 30.79 -4.33
CA SER A 617 36.65 31.46 -5.62
C SER A 617 35.86 30.87 -6.80
N SER A 618 35.33 29.65 -6.70
CA SER A 618 34.65 28.98 -7.82
C SER A 618 33.12 29.05 -7.78
N LEU A 619 32.52 29.11 -6.59
CA LEU A 619 31.08 29.11 -6.38
C LEU A 619 30.47 30.40 -6.96
N ASN A 620 29.54 30.24 -7.89
CA ASN A 620 28.83 31.31 -8.58
C ASN A 620 27.31 31.25 -8.37
N LYS A 621 26.77 30.14 -7.86
CA LYS A 621 25.35 29.99 -7.60
C LYS A 621 25.09 29.19 -6.32
N LEU A 622 24.30 29.75 -5.42
CA LEU A 622 23.74 29.05 -4.25
C LEU A 622 22.21 29.10 -4.30
N GLN A 623 21.56 27.95 -4.13
CA GLN A 623 20.10 27.85 -4.01
C GLN A 623 19.74 27.33 -2.62
N ILE A 624 18.91 28.07 -1.88
CA ILE A 624 18.56 27.82 -0.47
C ILE A 624 17.13 28.28 -0.14
N TYR A 625 16.24 28.28 -1.13
CA TYR A 625 14.83 28.60 -0.91
C TYR A 625 14.12 27.44 -0.19
N ASN A 626 12.96 27.69 0.42
CA ASN A 626 12.17 26.69 1.16
C ASN A 626 12.88 25.99 2.35
N CYS A 627 13.90 26.63 2.93
CA CYS A 627 14.49 26.24 4.22
C CYS A 627 13.84 27.02 5.39
N SER A 628 14.11 26.61 6.63
CA SER A 628 13.58 27.24 7.86
C SER A 628 14.36 28.50 8.26
N LEU A 629 14.68 29.34 7.28
CA LEU A 629 15.41 30.59 7.47
C LEU A 629 14.45 31.74 7.79
N SER A 630 14.82 32.60 8.73
CA SER A 630 14.09 33.83 9.02
C SER A 630 14.24 34.84 7.87
N GLU A 631 13.32 35.81 7.78
CA GLU A 631 13.44 36.89 6.80
C GLU A 631 14.74 37.69 6.96
N LYS A 632 15.21 37.89 8.20
CA LYS A 632 16.51 38.52 8.47
C LYS A 632 17.64 37.67 7.91
N GLY A 633 17.56 36.35 8.08
CA GLY A 633 18.53 35.41 7.55
C GLY A 633 18.60 35.40 6.02
N LYS A 634 17.44 35.36 5.36
CA LYS A 634 17.31 35.49 3.90
C LYS A 634 17.88 36.81 3.39
N GLN A 635 17.61 37.93 4.09
CA GLN A 635 18.17 39.24 3.74
C GLN A 635 19.70 39.24 3.83
N LYS A 636 20.28 38.70 4.91
CA LYS A 636 21.75 38.55 5.04
C LYS A 636 22.34 37.77 3.88
N LEU A 637 21.76 36.62 3.54
CA LEU A 637 22.21 35.81 2.39
C LEU A 637 22.03 36.56 1.06
N LYS A 638 20.98 37.37 0.90
CA LYS A 638 20.82 38.22 -0.29
C LYS A 638 21.89 39.29 -0.41
N THR A 639 22.31 39.90 0.70
CA THR A 639 23.43 40.88 0.66
C THR A 639 24.76 40.24 0.22
N SER A 640 24.90 38.92 0.36
CA SER A 640 26.10 38.20 -0.09
C SER A 640 26.35 38.23 -1.60
N GLU A 641 25.34 38.55 -2.42
CA GLU A 641 25.50 38.77 -3.87
C GLU A 641 26.49 39.91 -4.18
N GLN A 642 26.69 40.84 -3.23
CA GLN A 642 27.66 41.93 -3.34
C GLN A 642 29.09 41.49 -3.02
N LEU A 643 29.29 40.35 -2.37
CA LEU A 643 30.61 39.87 -1.94
C LEU A 643 31.47 39.38 -3.11
N LYS A 644 30.86 38.99 -4.23
CA LYS A 644 31.57 38.42 -5.37
C LYS A 644 30.90 38.72 -6.71
N LYS A 645 31.71 39.07 -7.72
CA LYS A 645 31.25 39.29 -9.09
C LYS A 645 30.72 37.98 -9.70
N ASN A 646 29.58 38.05 -10.39
CA ASN A 646 28.92 36.91 -11.04
C ASN A 646 28.43 35.82 -10.06
N PHE A 647 28.19 36.17 -8.79
CA PHE A 647 27.59 35.26 -7.81
C PHE A 647 26.08 35.54 -7.66
N LYS A 648 25.26 34.48 -7.56
CA LYS A 648 23.80 34.57 -7.41
C LYS A 648 23.33 33.70 -6.25
N VAL A 649 22.49 34.25 -5.36
CA VAL A 649 21.83 33.49 -4.30
C VAL A 649 20.32 33.49 -4.51
N CYS A 650 19.74 32.30 -4.60
CA CYS A 650 18.29 32.14 -4.67
C CYS A 650 17.74 31.73 -3.29
N VAL A 651 17.23 32.69 -2.51
CA VAL A 651 16.55 32.45 -1.22
C VAL A 651 15.03 32.34 -1.35
N ASN A 652 14.47 32.76 -2.50
CA ASN A 652 13.05 32.66 -2.82
C ASN A 652 12.88 31.76 -4.05
N ASN A 653 11.81 30.97 -4.08
CA ASN A 653 11.49 30.12 -5.22
C ASN A 653 11.11 31.02 -6.41
N PHE A 654 11.83 30.94 -7.53
CA PHE A 654 11.43 31.65 -8.75
C PHE A 654 10.39 30.80 -9.50
N PHE A 655 9.21 30.67 -8.88
CA PHE A 655 7.95 30.22 -9.47
C PHE A 655 6.82 31.03 -8.81
N ASP A 656 6.95 32.35 -8.90
CA ASP A 656 5.86 33.32 -8.80
C ASP A 656 6.03 34.33 -9.94
#